data_AF-A0AAE0TA78-F1
#
_entry.id   AF-A0AAE0TA78-F1
#
_cell.length_a   1.000
_cell.length_b   1.000
_cell.length_c   1.000
_cell.angle_alpha   90.00
_cell.angle_beta   90.00
_cell.angle_gamma   90.00
#
_symmetry.space_group_name_H-M   'P 1'
#
loop_
_entity.id
_entity.type
_entity.pdbx_description
1 polymer ?
#
loop_
_entity_poly.entity_id
_entity_poly.type
_entity_poly.pdbx_seq_one_letter_code
_entity_poly.pdbx_strand_id
1 'polypeptide(L)'
;MTAMVVVLLFYLMTSGVLGGHEFESVVEDYWSWRLENSPELSTQMRLNTFNNNQQSFSLDMADSSKAKVESFLQQLRLIDNSTLSKNQKMSYDVLMDTLNTFLEGYKWRFYGPLDHVSFLEKFYTNLKSFVDVMPFNNEDDFRNFISRMNAIPTQVNQTIQLMDVAMQMDHTNHIVSMSGLLPVLSSMDYGIFYKPFSFKLDNITSINATYRNQLRRDANHSISEIKSSVLQLASHLNKWDESSFDQGKEYYRACLKWHLSIDISPEEVHRRGLAEVDRINRGMLQVTKKLNFPGRVREFFGSHNGSTKFYLHTGDAVLEQYRKLVFERTKPKLSKLFKNIPNLPVIIEEMPYDGPVAGYIAGSPDGTRPGRFLVNIKRPTDSPTFSMPAIALHEADPGHHMQEIFSQTTISIPNFRKFLDYSNYFPIPYHFPLYTAYIEGWGLYAEYLGEEMGIYLDEYEMMGRYSLEILRACRLVVDTGLHYFSWTRERALDYMLNYTAFSKNNLEEEIDRYITWPGQACAYKIGEMKILELRARAEKELKYLFDIRDFHTILLTNGAMPLAVMETAVNDWIEEVKIAYAKKGANRQLDELATDFYNWRLEIEPEWSTTLGIYKYNDKLESNNYTVFESRKNMSQRFLEQLLLIKRADLDSIYMVSYDILKDVLTTYIKGYRWWMYQPLSPFIFLEGFVTDPQSFVDVTPFDTYADFLNFIIQIEKMPQQYDEMIEDARLAIKYNHTLNNVSVNRIPQQIDELTSKDSSFPLIGPFLDDKAALILGSTLTNMTERMKQAIKNLIQKLKDVKSFIQSEYMPHTRKTWGVLGWENGKQIYIDSLRWHTSLTNTPEEVYQKGLDEVKRIYDEMIQVMRKLGFHGNVRDFFNFMKSNSSFLIRNPEVTLQRFRDIIFQRIMPELPKYFKNLPNLPLVVKSSPQDGVGGQYKSGSEDGTRPGIFYANVRRPGNNPTFSMVSLSLHETVPGHHLADSYSLVSDLPLFRKHMNWRVFSAPFFFPFFNSYVEGWALYAEYLGEEMGIYKDDFELMGRYSNEIFQACRLVIDTGLHYYGWERDRAIEYLLNYTDLTKERAVIEIDRYITWPGQACGYKMGELKIKELRQKAAKELGMDMYLFPLFLVLIKYNYIQHIALFMTSKHL
;
A
#
# COMPACT_ATOMS: atom_id res chain seq x y z
N MET A 1 48.95 -38.21 3.34
CA MET A 1 47.57 -37.73 3.59
C MET A 1 46.79 -38.61 4.58
N THR A 2 46.72 -39.92 4.40
CA THR A 2 45.93 -40.84 5.25
C THR A 2 46.32 -40.85 6.74
N ALA A 3 47.61 -40.72 7.07
CA ALA A 3 48.07 -40.63 8.47
C ALA A 3 47.75 -39.28 9.13
N MET A 4 47.67 -38.19 8.34
CA MET A 4 47.35 -36.85 8.84
C MET A 4 45.85 -36.69 9.09
N VAL A 5 45.01 -37.33 8.26
CA VAL A 5 43.55 -37.40 8.44
C VAL A 5 43.18 -38.24 9.67
N VAL A 6 43.89 -39.34 9.93
CA VAL A 6 43.66 -40.15 11.14
C VAL A 6 44.11 -39.41 12.40
N VAL A 7 45.21 -38.66 12.36
CA VAL A 7 45.65 -37.82 13.50
C VAL A 7 44.72 -36.62 13.71
N LEU A 8 44.18 -36.00 12.65
CA LEU A 8 43.15 -34.95 12.78
C LEU A 8 41.85 -35.52 13.36
N LEU A 9 41.40 -36.69 12.91
CA LEU A 9 40.22 -37.38 13.44
C LEU A 9 40.41 -37.79 14.92
N PHE A 10 41.60 -38.22 15.32
CA PHE A 10 41.90 -38.54 16.71
C PHE A 10 42.00 -37.30 17.60
N TYR A 11 42.51 -36.17 17.07
CA TYR A 11 42.56 -34.89 17.81
C TYR A 11 41.14 -34.27 17.93
N LEU A 12 40.33 -34.32 16.86
CA LEU A 12 38.94 -33.86 16.81
C LEU A 12 38.00 -34.68 17.71
N MET A 13 38.27 -35.97 17.93
CA MET A 13 37.51 -36.77 18.91
C MET A 13 37.79 -36.40 20.37
N THR A 14 38.83 -35.60 20.66
CA THR A 14 39.26 -35.28 22.03
C THR A 14 39.10 -33.81 22.42
N SER A 15 38.70 -32.91 21.52
CA SER A 15 38.51 -31.49 21.87
C SER A 15 37.37 -30.83 21.09
N GLY A 16 36.24 -30.64 21.75
CA GLY A 16 35.26 -29.61 21.41
C GLY A 16 34.28 -29.96 20.29
N VAL A 17 33.01 -29.71 20.57
CA VAL A 17 31.93 -29.69 19.58
C VAL A 17 32.23 -28.60 18.54
N LEU A 18 32.18 -28.92 17.24
CA LEU A 18 32.43 -27.98 16.14
C LEU A 18 31.24 -27.01 16.00
N GLY A 19 31.51 -25.71 15.83
CA GLY A 19 30.52 -24.65 15.85
C GLY A 19 30.42 -23.87 14.53
N GLY A 20 30.04 -22.59 14.63
CA GLY A 20 29.75 -21.74 13.46
C GLY A 20 30.94 -21.48 12.52
N HIS A 21 32.15 -21.36 13.05
CA HIS A 21 33.35 -21.13 12.23
C HIS A 21 33.68 -22.36 11.37
N GLU A 22 33.56 -23.55 11.94
CA GLU A 22 33.78 -24.80 11.21
C GLU A 22 32.72 -25.01 10.13
N PHE A 23 31.47 -24.64 10.40
CA PHE A 23 30.42 -24.67 9.38
C PHE A 23 30.74 -23.76 8.18
N GLU A 24 31.22 -22.54 8.42
CA GLU A 24 31.62 -21.61 7.35
C GLU A 24 32.75 -22.19 6.50
N SER A 25 33.75 -22.83 7.11
CA SER A 25 34.81 -23.53 6.38
C SER A 25 34.27 -24.64 5.47
N VAL A 26 33.33 -25.46 5.96
CA VAL A 26 32.71 -26.53 5.15
C VAL A 26 31.95 -25.94 3.95
N VAL A 27 31.25 -24.82 4.17
CA VAL A 27 30.51 -24.10 3.12
C VAL A 27 31.44 -23.53 2.06
N GLU A 28 32.57 -22.94 2.46
CA GLU A 28 33.58 -22.40 1.54
C GLU A 28 34.28 -23.49 0.74
N ASP A 29 34.62 -24.61 1.39
CA ASP A 29 35.21 -25.78 0.73
C ASP A 29 34.23 -26.41 -0.27
N TYR A 30 32.96 -26.55 0.11
CA TYR A 30 31.91 -27.01 -0.80
C TYR A 30 31.77 -26.07 -1.98
N TRP A 31 31.73 -24.75 -1.75
CA TRP A 31 31.57 -23.78 -2.81
C TRP A 31 32.74 -23.78 -3.79
N SER A 32 33.97 -23.82 -3.27
CA SER A 32 35.19 -23.89 -4.08
C SER A 32 35.21 -25.17 -4.93
N TRP A 33 34.88 -26.31 -4.33
CA TRP A 33 34.75 -27.58 -5.06
C TRP A 33 33.62 -27.52 -6.11
N ARG A 34 32.48 -26.91 -5.79
CA ARG A 34 31.35 -26.80 -6.71
C ARG A 34 31.73 -26.00 -7.96
N LEU A 35 32.48 -24.91 -7.80
CA LEU A 35 32.98 -24.10 -8.91
C LEU A 35 34.03 -24.83 -9.76
N GLU A 36 34.90 -25.63 -9.14
CA GLU A 36 35.86 -26.48 -9.86
C GLU A 36 35.14 -27.56 -10.67
N ASN A 37 34.08 -28.16 -10.09
CA ASN A 37 33.29 -29.23 -10.71
C ASN A 37 32.20 -28.73 -11.69
N SER A 38 31.90 -27.42 -11.67
CA SER A 38 31.11 -26.69 -12.69
C SER A 38 31.89 -25.45 -13.18
N PRO A 39 32.92 -25.60 -14.02
CA PRO A 39 33.69 -24.47 -14.54
C PRO A 39 32.84 -23.42 -15.28
N GLU A 40 31.74 -23.83 -15.90
CA GLU A 40 30.79 -22.98 -16.62
C GLU A 40 30.04 -22.05 -15.66
N LEU A 41 29.64 -22.56 -14.50
CA LEU A 41 29.04 -21.80 -13.40
C LEU A 41 29.99 -20.70 -12.91
N SER A 42 31.28 -21.05 -12.72
CA SER A 42 32.33 -20.10 -12.37
C SER A 42 32.42 -18.96 -13.40
N THR A 43 32.44 -19.28 -14.69
CA THR A 43 32.48 -18.29 -15.76
C THR A 43 31.22 -17.41 -15.81
N GLN A 44 30.02 -17.98 -15.62
CA GLN A 44 28.77 -17.22 -15.59
C GLN A 44 28.73 -16.17 -14.48
N MET A 45 29.38 -16.48 -13.35
CA MET A 45 29.61 -15.56 -12.23
C MET A 45 30.81 -14.63 -12.40
N ARG A 46 31.54 -14.71 -13.52
CA ARG A 46 32.81 -13.99 -13.78
C ARG A 46 33.93 -14.32 -12.79
N LEU A 47 33.89 -15.50 -12.20
CA LEU A 47 35.02 -16.07 -11.46
C LEU A 47 35.94 -16.75 -12.47
N ASN A 48 37.06 -16.09 -12.78
CA ASN A 48 37.94 -16.49 -13.88
C ASN A 48 38.85 -17.70 -13.57
N THR A 49 38.83 -18.20 -12.34
CA THR A 49 39.74 -19.22 -11.81
C THR A 49 39.75 -20.52 -12.62
N PHE A 50 38.60 -20.93 -13.16
CA PHE A 50 38.44 -22.19 -13.90
C PHE A 50 38.10 -21.96 -15.39
N ASN A 51 38.45 -20.79 -15.95
CA ASN A 51 38.14 -20.46 -17.35
C ASN A 51 38.84 -21.37 -18.37
N ASN A 52 39.87 -22.12 -17.97
CA ASN A 52 40.57 -23.11 -18.80
C ASN A 52 39.97 -24.53 -18.76
N ASN A 53 39.02 -24.79 -17.85
CA ASN A 53 38.44 -26.12 -17.64
C ASN A 53 37.04 -26.23 -18.27
N GLN A 54 36.64 -27.44 -18.64
CA GLN A 54 35.29 -27.77 -19.12
C GLN A 54 34.73 -28.91 -18.26
N GLN A 55 33.43 -28.91 -17.97
CA GLN A 55 32.82 -29.98 -17.16
C GLN A 55 33.02 -31.37 -17.81
N SER A 56 33.37 -32.38 -17.02
CA SER A 56 33.46 -33.78 -17.47
C SER A 56 32.17 -34.54 -17.20
N PHE A 57 31.74 -35.36 -18.17
CA PHE A 57 30.59 -36.28 -18.07
C PHE A 57 31.02 -37.74 -17.93
N SER A 58 32.29 -38.01 -17.61
CA SER A 58 32.76 -39.37 -17.36
C SER A 58 32.12 -40.01 -16.13
N LEU A 59 31.98 -41.35 -16.16
CA LEU A 59 31.51 -42.13 -15.01
C LEU A 59 32.44 -41.99 -13.79
N ASP A 60 33.76 -41.90 -14.01
CA ASP A 60 34.71 -41.64 -12.93
C ASP A 60 34.45 -40.29 -12.23
N MET A 61 34.02 -39.26 -12.99
CA MET A 61 33.67 -37.97 -12.42
C MET A 61 32.38 -38.05 -11.59
N ALA A 62 31.40 -38.83 -12.04
CA ALA A 62 30.18 -39.11 -11.29
C ALA A 62 30.50 -39.78 -9.94
N ASP A 63 31.35 -40.79 -9.93
CA ASP A 63 31.72 -41.55 -8.73
C ASP A 63 32.56 -40.71 -7.76
N SER A 64 33.52 -39.93 -8.28
CA SER A 64 34.30 -38.97 -7.51
C SER A 64 33.41 -37.90 -6.87
N SER A 65 32.44 -37.37 -7.62
CA SER A 65 31.49 -36.38 -7.11
C SER A 65 30.64 -36.94 -5.98
N LYS A 66 30.14 -38.17 -6.11
CA LYS A 66 29.44 -38.88 -5.03
C LYS A 66 30.30 -38.99 -3.77
N ALA A 67 31.54 -39.47 -3.89
CA ALA A 67 32.44 -39.63 -2.75
C ALA A 67 32.73 -38.29 -2.05
N LYS A 68 32.87 -37.21 -2.83
CA LYS A 68 33.08 -35.86 -2.28
C LYS A 68 31.83 -35.32 -1.58
N VAL A 69 30.64 -35.52 -2.14
CA VAL A 69 29.36 -35.17 -1.51
C VAL A 69 29.16 -35.93 -0.20
N GLU A 70 29.48 -37.22 -0.15
CA GLU A 70 29.44 -38.02 1.08
C GLU A 70 30.40 -37.47 2.15
N SER A 71 31.58 -37.00 1.74
CA SER A 71 32.54 -36.36 2.66
C SER A 71 31.99 -35.04 3.24
N PHE A 72 31.38 -34.18 2.41
CA PHE A 72 30.75 -32.95 2.92
C PHE A 72 29.59 -33.24 3.87
N LEU A 73 28.73 -34.22 3.57
CA LEU A 73 27.66 -34.63 4.47
C LEU A 73 28.19 -35.15 5.81
N GLN A 74 29.28 -35.91 5.81
CA GLN A 74 29.91 -36.36 7.05
C GLN A 74 30.44 -35.16 7.87
N GLN A 75 31.07 -34.18 7.23
CA GLN A 75 31.54 -32.97 7.91
C GLN A 75 30.37 -32.17 8.51
N LEU A 76 29.27 -31.98 7.76
CA LEU A 76 28.07 -31.29 8.27
C LEU A 76 27.43 -32.02 9.45
N ARG A 77 27.43 -33.35 9.48
CA ARG A 77 26.89 -34.13 10.62
C ARG A 77 27.70 -33.97 11.91
N LEU A 78 28.93 -33.46 11.84
CA LEU A 78 29.76 -33.16 13.00
C LEU A 78 29.54 -31.75 13.57
N ILE A 79 28.85 -30.88 12.83
CA ILE A 79 28.52 -29.52 13.28
C ILE A 79 27.35 -29.60 14.28
N ASP A 80 27.50 -29.00 15.45
CA ASP A 80 26.38 -28.84 16.38
C ASP A 80 25.49 -27.68 15.95
N ASN A 81 24.38 -28.05 15.33
CA ASN A 81 23.36 -27.14 14.85
C ASN A 81 22.86 -26.18 15.95
N SER A 82 22.88 -26.56 17.24
CA SER A 82 22.42 -25.68 18.32
C SER A 82 23.27 -24.42 18.50
N THR A 83 24.55 -24.47 18.10
CA THR A 83 25.52 -23.38 18.20
C THR A 83 25.47 -22.39 17.02
N LEU A 84 24.78 -22.76 15.93
CA LEU A 84 24.70 -21.94 14.73
C LEU A 84 23.77 -20.74 14.91
N SER A 85 24.16 -19.60 14.33
CA SER A 85 23.27 -18.45 14.16
C SER A 85 22.09 -18.81 13.25
N LYS A 86 21.00 -18.04 13.29
CA LYS A 86 19.80 -18.28 12.45
C LYS A 86 20.14 -18.43 10.96
N ASN A 87 20.97 -17.54 10.42
CA ASN A 87 21.36 -17.59 9.00
C ASN A 87 22.25 -18.80 8.67
N GLN A 88 23.10 -19.21 9.62
CA GLN A 88 23.92 -20.42 9.47
C GLN A 88 23.04 -21.67 9.53
N LYS A 89 22.06 -21.77 10.44
CA LYS A 89 21.08 -22.87 10.51
C LYS A 89 20.33 -23.05 9.20
N MET A 90 19.80 -21.95 8.67
CA MET A 90 19.13 -21.95 7.38
C MET A 90 20.04 -22.45 6.25
N SER A 91 21.29 -21.98 6.23
CA SER A 91 22.26 -22.41 5.22
C SER A 91 22.69 -23.87 5.40
N TYR A 92 22.75 -24.35 6.65
CA TYR A 92 23.00 -25.74 7.00
C TYR A 92 21.89 -26.64 6.45
N ASP A 93 20.63 -26.29 6.68
CA ASP A 93 19.48 -27.06 6.22
C ASP A 93 19.42 -27.12 4.69
N VAL A 94 19.64 -25.99 3.99
CA VAL A 94 19.71 -25.94 2.52
C VAL A 94 20.88 -26.76 1.97
N LEU A 95 22.07 -26.70 2.60
CA LEU A 95 23.21 -27.49 2.12
C LEU A 95 23.02 -28.98 2.39
N MET A 96 22.48 -29.35 3.55
CA MET A 96 22.13 -30.72 3.89
C MET A 96 21.12 -31.29 2.89
N ASP A 97 20.07 -30.54 2.55
CA ASP A 97 19.10 -30.95 1.53
C ASP A 97 19.73 -31.08 0.14
N THR A 98 20.48 -30.06 -0.30
CA THR A 98 21.23 -30.05 -1.57
C THR A 98 22.05 -31.33 -1.76
N LEU A 99 22.84 -31.69 -0.75
CA LEU A 99 23.74 -32.84 -0.81
C LEU A 99 22.99 -34.19 -0.73
N ASN A 100 21.96 -34.30 0.13
CA ASN A 100 21.16 -35.52 0.22
C ASN A 100 20.36 -35.75 -1.07
N THR A 101 19.75 -34.71 -1.64
CA THR A 101 19.02 -34.77 -2.90
C THR A 101 19.90 -35.27 -4.05
N PHE A 102 21.16 -34.80 -4.13
CA PHE A 102 22.13 -35.33 -5.10
C PHE A 102 22.39 -36.84 -4.90
N LEU A 103 22.61 -37.29 -3.66
CA LEU A 103 22.87 -38.71 -3.36
C LEU A 103 21.66 -39.61 -3.62
N GLU A 104 20.45 -39.15 -3.30
CA GLU A 104 19.21 -39.87 -3.61
C GLU A 104 19.02 -40.02 -5.13
N GLY A 105 19.39 -38.99 -5.88
CA GLY A 105 19.37 -38.96 -7.34
C GLY A 105 20.39 -39.87 -8.01
N TYR A 106 21.55 -40.11 -7.38
CA TYR A 106 22.68 -40.83 -7.98
C TYR A 106 22.34 -42.24 -8.48
N LYS A 107 21.40 -42.94 -7.85
CA LYS A 107 20.96 -44.26 -8.33
C LYS A 107 20.30 -44.22 -9.72
N TRP A 108 19.77 -43.05 -10.11
CA TRP A 108 19.08 -42.81 -11.37
C TRP A 108 19.98 -42.30 -12.49
N ARG A 109 21.30 -42.18 -12.27
CA ARG A 109 22.26 -41.59 -13.25
C ARG A 109 22.31 -42.24 -14.64
N PHE A 110 21.73 -43.42 -14.80
CA PHE A 110 21.65 -44.14 -16.07
C PHE A 110 20.26 -44.11 -16.71
N TYR A 111 19.28 -43.44 -16.09
CA TYR A 111 17.95 -43.26 -16.63
C TYR A 111 17.93 -41.97 -17.45
N GLY A 112 17.64 -42.07 -18.75
CA GLY A 112 17.54 -40.90 -19.62
C GLY A 112 18.85 -40.14 -19.85
N PRO A 113 19.97 -40.80 -20.24
CA PRO A 113 21.30 -40.17 -20.34
C PRO A 113 21.41 -39.02 -21.35
N LEU A 114 20.37 -38.78 -22.16
CA LEU A 114 20.34 -37.70 -23.13
C LEU A 114 20.06 -36.33 -22.54
N ASP A 115 19.78 -36.26 -21.24
CA ASP A 115 19.86 -35.01 -20.50
C ASP A 115 21.20 -34.28 -20.77
N HIS A 116 22.30 -35.03 -20.96
CA HIS A 116 23.59 -34.48 -21.36
C HIS A 116 23.66 -34.03 -22.84
N VAL A 117 22.87 -34.62 -23.75
CA VAL A 117 22.77 -34.16 -25.16
C VAL A 117 21.90 -32.92 -25.28
N SER A 118 20.78 -32.83 -24.54
CA SER A 118 19.99 -31.61 -24.44
C SER A 118 20.75 -30.48 -23.74
N PHE A 119 21.65 -30.82 -22.80
CA PHE A 119 22.65 -29.89 -22.29
C PHE A 119 23.60 -29.42 -23.40
N LEU A 120 24.16 -30.32 -24.21
CA LEU A 120 25.05 -29.93 -25.32
C LEU A 120 24.31 -29.00 -26.29
N GLU A 121 23.11 -29.37 -26.73
CA GLU A 121 22.23 -28.53 -27.55
C GLU A 121 22.07 -27.13 -26.94
N LYS A 122 21.68 -27.03 -25.65
CA LYS A 122 21.48 -25.73 -24.99
C LYS A 122 22.77 -24.98 -24.69
N PHE A 123 23.86 -25.67 -24.39
CA PHE A 123 25.19 -25.10 -24.23
C PHE A 123 25.62 -24.42 -25.53
N TYR A 124 25.36 -25.06 -26.68
CA TYR A 124 25.64 -24.49 -27.99
C TYR A 124 24.68 -23.36 -28.39
N THR A 125 23.37 -23.46 -28.11
CA THR A 125 22.44 -22.35 -28.37
C THR A 125 22.68 -21.15 -27.44
N ASN A 126 23.16 -21.37 -26.21
CA ASN A 126 23.53 -20.33 -25.25
C ASN A 126 25.00 -19.90 -25.34
N LEU A 127 25.78 -20.48 -26.26
CA LEU A 127 27.21 -20.22 -26.39
C LEU A 127 27.52 -18.75 -26.66
N LYS A 128 26.59 -18.02 -27.30
CA LYS A 128 26.68 -16.56 -27.45
C LYS A 128 26.78 -15.86 -26.09
N SER A 129 25.87 -16.19 -25.17
CA SER A 129 25.86 -15.64 -23.82
C SER A 129 27.12 -16.04 -23.04
N PHE A 130 27.65 -17.25 -23.28
CA PHE A 130 28.87 -17.74 -22.64
C PHE A 130 30.14 -17.00 -23.11
N VAL A 131 30.30 -16.84 -24.43
CA VAL A 131 31.38 -16.05 -25.05
C VAL A 131 31.29 -14.57 -24.66
N ASP A 132 30.08 -14.04 -24.46
CA ASP A 132 29.87 -12.66 -24.03
C ASP A 132 30.33 -12.40 -22.59
N VAL A 133 30.35 -13.42 -21.71
CA VAL A 133 30.76 -13.27 -20.29
C VAL A 133 32.21 -13.64 -20.00
N MET A 134 32.89 -14.39 -20.89
CA MET A 134 34.32 -14.67 -20.74
C MET A 134 35.18 -13.42 -20.94
N PRO A 135 36.26 -13.25 -20.16
CA PRO A 135 37.26 -12.23 -20.43
C PRO A 135 37.99 -12.55 -21.75
N PHE A 136 38.33 -11.53 -22.53
CA PHE A 136 39.13 -11.60 -23.76
C PHE A 136 40.03 -10.37 -23.84
N ASN A 137 40.78 -10.12 -22.78
CA ASN A 137 41.56 -8.90 -22.56
C ASN A 137 43.06 -9.11 -22.76
N ASN A 138 43.55 -10.35 -22.64
CA ASN A 138 44.96 -10.70 -22.74
C ASN A 138 45.16 -12.06 -23.44
N GLU A 139 46.40 -12.51 -23.62
CA GLU A 139 46.70 -13.79 -24.29
C GLU A 139 46.12 -15.01 -23.56
N ASP A 140 46.23 -15.05 -22.23
CA ASP A 140 45.79 -16.18 -21.40
C ASP A 140 44.28 -16.41 -21.54
N ASP A 141 43.49 -15.34 -21.64
CA ASP A 141 42.05 -15.43 -21.88
C ASP A 141 41.70 -16.21 -23.16
N PHE A 142 42.42 -15.98 -24.26
CA PHE A 142 42.22 -16.74 -25.51
C PHE A 142 42.69 -18.18 -25.37
N ARG A 143 43.80 -18.42 -24.67
CA ARG A 143 44.30 -19.79 -24.41
C ARG A 143 43.33 -20.59 -23.55
N ASN A 144 42.74 -19.96 -22.54
CA ASN A 144 41.71 -20.57 -21.69
C ASN A 144 40.49 -20.98 -22.52
N PHE A 145 40.04 -20.11 -23.43
CA PHE A 145 38.93 -20.44 -24.33
C PHE A 145 39.28 -21.57 -25.32
N ILE A 146 40.50 -21.59 -25.88
CA ILE A 146 41.01 -22.70 -26.69
C ILE A 146 41.05 -24.01 -25.89
N SER A 147 41.51 -23.96 -24.63
CA SER A 147 41.53 -25.14 -23.74
C SER A 147 40.13 -25.75 -23.57
N ARG A 148 39.11 -24.92 -23.34
CA ARG A 148 37.71 -25.38 -23.30
C ARG A 148 37.25 -25.97 -24.62
N MET A 149 37.53 -25.30 -25.74
CA MET A 149 37.19 -25.82 -27.07
C MET A 149 37.80 -27.21 -27.33
N ASN A 150 39.05 -27.43 -26.90
CA ASN A 150 39.73 -28.72 -27.02
C ASN A 150 39.15 -29.82 -26.12
N ALA A 151 38.46 -29.46 -25.04
CA ALA A 151 37.81 -30.42 -24.15
C ALA A 151 36.44 -30.90 -24.68
N ILE A 152 35.79 -30.11 -25.54
CA ILE A 152 34.46 -30.43 -26.10
C ILE A 152 34.41 -31.80 -26.81
N PRO A 153 35.35 -32.17 -27.71
CA PRO A 153 35.33 -33.50 -28.34
C PRO A 153 35.35 -34.65 -27.32
N THR A 154 36.06 -34.48 -26.21
CA THR A 154 36.07 -35.46 -25.10
C THR A 154 34.71 -35.55 -24.43
N GLN A 155 34.08 -34.40 -24.14
CA GLN A 155 32.74 -34.34 -23.55
C GLN A 155 31.67 -34.97 -24.46
N VAL A 156 31.76 -34.76 -25.78
CA VAL A 156 30.89 -35.42 -26.76
C VAL A 156 31.07 -36.94 -26.74
N ASN A 157 32.31 -37.43 -26.69
CA ASN A 157 32.58 -38.87 -26.59
C ASN A 157 32.06 -39.48 -25.28
N GLN A 158 32.20 -38.80 -24.16
CA GLN A 158 31.62 -39.21 -22.88
C GLN A 158 30.09 -39.30 -22.96
N THR A 159 29.47 -38.36 -23.66
CA THR A 159 28.01 -38.37 -23.89
C THR A 159 27.57 -39.57 -24.73
N ILE A 160 28.30 -39.90 -25.80
CA ILE A 160 28.06 -41.11 -26.60
C ILE A 160 28.19 -42.37 -25.72
N GLN A 161 29.19 -42.44 -24.84
CA GLN A 161 29.34 -43.57 -23.92
C GLN A 161 28.15 -43.71 -22.96
N LEU A 162 27.62 -42.60 -22.44
CA LEU A 162 26.43 -42.62 -21.59
C LEU A 162 25.19 -43.08 -22.37
N MET A 163 25.04 -42.65 -23.62
CA MET A 163 23.99 -43.12 -24.52
C MET A 163 24.09 -44.64 -24.76
N ASP A 164 25.29 -45.14 -25.06
CA ASP A 164 25.55 -46.58 -25.24
C ASP A 164 25.16 -47.38 -23.99
N VAL A 165 25.49 -46.89 -22.80
CA VAL A 165 25.12 -47.54 -21.53
C VAL A 165 23.61 -47.60 -21.37
N ALA A 166 22.86 -46.52 -21.64
CA ALA A 166 21.41 -46.59 -21.49
C ALA A 166 20.72 -47.41 -22.56
N MET A 167 21.23 -47.44 -23.80
CA MET A 167 20.74 -48.37 -24.82
C MET A 167 20.94 -49.82 -24.40
N GLN A 168 22.06 -50.14 -23.73
CA GLN A 168 22.29 -51.48 -23.18
C GLN A 168 21.38 -51.83 -22.00
N MET A 169 20.88 -50.82 -21.28
CA MET A 169 20.04 -50.97 -20.09
C MET A 169 18.54 -50.83 -20.39
N ASP A 170 18.14 -50.59 -21.64
CA ASP A 170 16.76 -50.22 -22.01
C ASP A 170 16.23 -49.00 -21.21
N HIS A 171 17.10 -48.02 -21.00
CA HIS A 171 16.83 -46.78 -20.25
C HIS A 171 16.88 -45.53 -21.15
N THR A 172 16.39 -45.66 -22.39
CA THR A 172 16.40 -44.59 -23.40
C THR A 172 15.17 -43.69 -23.32
N ASN A 173 15.36 -42.37 -23.53
CA ASN A 173 14.27 -41.41 -23.71
C ASN A 173 13.39 -41.71 -24.93
N HIS A 174 12.13 -41.27 -24.84
CA HIS A 174 11.11 -41.38 -25.90
C HIS A 174 11.51 -40.61 -27.18
N ILE A 175 11.10 -41.09 -28.36
CA ILE A 175 11.50 -40.52 -29.67
C ILE A 175 11.11 -39.05 -29.85
N VAL A 176 10.05 -38.60 -29.18
CA VAL A 176 9.63 -37.19 -29.17
C VAL A 176 10.76 -36.29 -28.65
N SER A 177 11.44 -36.69 -27.58
CA SER A 177 12.60 -35.99 -27.03
C SER A 177 13.81 -36.00 -27.98
N MET A 178 13.79 -36.88 -29.00
CA MET A 178 14.87 -37.06 -29.98
C MET A 178 14.68 -36.27 -31.27
N SER A 179 13.43 -36.14 -31.71
CA SER A 179 13.08 -35.71 -33.06
C SER A 179 13.58 -34.31 -33.44
N GLY A 180 13.77 -33.42 -32.47
CA GLY A 180 14.31 -32.06 -32.68
C GLY A 180 15.84 -31.95 -32.70
N LEU A 181 16.55 -32.94 -32.15
CA LEU A 181 18.00 -32.83 -31.90
C LEU A 181 18.85 -32.96 -33.16
N LEU A 182 18.51 -33.93 -34.02
CA LEU A 182 19.32 -34.24 -35.19
C LEU A 182 19.42 -33.07 -36.19
N PRO A 183 18.33 -32.34 -36.51
CA PRO A 183 18.41 -31.12 -37.31
C PRO A 183 19.33 -30.07 -36.69
N VAL A 184 19.21 -29.81 -35.38
CA VAL A 184 20.00 -28.78 -34.67
C VAL A 184 21.50 -29.10 -34.72
N LEU A 185 21.89 -30.33 -34.42
CA LEU A 185 23.29 -30.75 -34.46
C LEU A 185 23.87 -30.72 -35.89
N SER A 186 23.04 -31.03 -36.89
CA SER A 186 23.45 -31.07 -38.30
C SER A 186 23.58 -29.68 -38.92
N SER A 187 22.82 -28.68 -38.46
CA SER A 187 22.80 -27.31 -38.99
C SER A 187 23.51 -26.29 -38.09
N MET A 188 24.35 -26.73 -37.16
CA MET A 188 25.01 -25.86 -36.18
C MET A 188 25.96 -24.85 -36.84
N ASP A 189 25.89 -23.58 -36.40
CA ASP A 189 26.84 -22.53 -36.79
C ASP A 189 28.08 -22.56 -35.89
N TYR A 190 29.18 -23.10 -36.40
CA TYR A 190 30.47 -23.17 -35.70
C TYR A 190 31.25 -21.84 -35.73
N GLY A 191 30.83 -20.85 -36.52
CA GLY A 191 31.50 -19.55 -36.64
C GLY A 191 31.51 -18.75 -35.33
N ILE A 192 30.57 -19.03 -34.44
CA ILE A 192 30.46 -18.38 -33.13
C ILE A 192 31.70 -18.61 -32.25
N PHE A 193 32.35 -19.78 -32.33
CA PHE A 193 33.59 -20.08 -31.62
C PHE A 193 34.78 -19.25 -32.12
N TYR A 194 34.75 -18.86 -33.39
CA TYR A 194 35.83 -18.05 -33.98
C TYR A 194 35.66 -16.55 -33.70
N LYS A 195 34.45 -16.10 -33.35
CA LYS A 195 34.10 -14.68 -33.20
C LYS A 195 35.05 -13.87 -32.30
N PRO A 196 35.52 -14.36 -31.14
CA PRO A 196 36.50 -13.61 -30.33
C PRO A 196 37.83 -13.36 -31.06
N PHE A 197 38.28 -14.31 -31.88
CA PHE A 197 39.55 -14.26 -32.60
C PHE A 197 39.53 -13.34 -33.82
N SER A 198 38.33 -13.02 -34.33
CA SER A 198 38.14 -12.06 -35.43
C SER A 198 37.86 -10.63 -34.96
N PHE A 199 37.15 -10.44 -33.84
CA PHE A 199 36.71 -9.11 -33.41
C PHE A 199 37.42 -8.56 -32.17
N LYS A 200 37.88 -9.42 -31.24
CA LYS A 200 38.49 -8.98 -29.97
C LYS A 200 40.02 -9.06 -30.01
N LEU A 201 40.57 -10.10 -30.64
CA LEU A 201 42.02 -10.37 -30.65
C LEU A 201 42.86 -9.24 -31.28
N ASP A 202 42.36 -8.60 -32.33
CA ASP A 202 43.09 -7.50 -33.00
C ASP A 202 43.14 -6.21 -32.16
N ASN A 203 42.24 -6.06 -31.18
CA ASN A 203 42.22 -4.90 -30.29
C ASN A 203 43.24 -5.00 -29.15
N ILE A 204 43.94 -6.14 -29.01
CA ILE A 204 44.90 -6.38 -27.93
C ILE A 204 46.31 -6.14 -28.46
N THR A 205 46.82 -4.94 -28.18
CA THR A 205 48.12 -4.47 -28.67
C THR A 205 49.31 -5.19 -28.04
N SER A 206 49.13 -5.81 -26.87
CA SER A 206 50.18 -6.58 -26.17
C SER A 206 50.52 -7.92 -26.84
N ILE A 207 49.65 -8.45 -27.70
CA ILE A 207 49.89 -9.71 -28.42
C ILE A 207 50.50 -9.38 -29.78
N ASN A 208 51.66 -9.95 -30.11
CA ASN A 208 52.29 -9.70 -31.41
C ASN A 208 51.63 -10.47 -32.57
N ALA A 209 51.92 -10.07 -33.81
CA ALA A 209 51.28 -10.63 -35.00
C ALA A 209 51.49 -12.15 -35.16
N THR A 210 52.66 -12.67 -34.78
CA THR A 210 52.98 -14.10 -34.84
C THR A 210 52.09 -14.89 -33.89
N TYR A 211 51.95 -14.43 -32.65
CA TYR A 211 51.09 -15.07 -31.65
C TYR A 211 49.60 -14.95 -31.99
N ARG A 212 49.14 -13.80 -32.54
CA ARG A 212 47.75 -13.67 -33.04
C ARG A 212 47.44 -14.71 -34.10
N ASN A 213 48.37 -14.95 -35.03
CA ASN A 213 48.19 -15.96 -36.07
C ASN A 213 48.24 -17.40 -35.50
N GLN A 214 49.03 -17.64 -34.46
CA GLN A 214 49.02 -18.92 -33.75
C GLN A 214 47.67 -19.19 -33.07
N LEU A 215 47.17 -18.24 -32.28
CA LEU A 215 45.87 -18.37 -31.61
C LEU A 215 44.72 -18.62 -32.61
N ARG A 216 44.74 -17.98 -33.78
CA ARG A 216 43.78 -18.24 -34.86
C ARG A 216 43.90 -19.64 -35.45
N ARG A 217 45.12 -20.15 -35.64
CA ARG A 217 45.33 -21.52 -36.11
C ARG A 217 44.82 -22.53 -35.09
N ASP A 218 45.15 -22.34 -33.82
CA ASP A 218 44.73 -23.21 -32.72
C ASP A 218 43.20 -23.21 -32.57
N ALA A 219 42.58 -22.04 -32.65
CA ALA A 219 41.11 -21.92 -32.64
C ALA A 219 40.47 -22.65 -33.82
N ASN A 220 40.96 -22.46 -35.06
CA ASN A 220 40.42 -23.15 -36.22
C ASN A 220 40.59 -24.67 -36.15
N HIS A 221 41.71 -25.15 -35.61
CA HIS A 221 41.92 -26.58 -35.37
C HIS A 221 40.88 -27.10 -34.35
N SER A 222 40.73 -26.42 -33.22
CA SER A 222 39.74 -26.78 -32.18
C SER A 222 38.32 -26.83 -32.75
N ILE A 223 37.93 -25.84 -33.56
CA ILE A 223 36.62 -25.77 -34.22
C ILE A 223 36.39 -26.95 -35.18
N SER A 224 37.43 -27.36 -35.92
CA SER A 224 37.35 -28.53 -36.81
C SER A 224 37.11 -29.83 -36.02
N GLU A 225 37.80 -30.00 -34.89
CA GLU A 225 37.61 -31.17 -34.00
C GLU A 225 36.21 -31.18 -33.35
N ILE A 226 35.71 -30.01 -32.93
CA ILE A 226 34.34 -29.86 -32.42
C ILE A 226 33.34 -30.26 -33.49
N LYS A 227 33.47 -29.73 -34.72
CA LYS A 227 32.58 -30.07 -35.82
C LYS A 227 32.59 -31.57 -36.13
N SER A 228 33.77 -32.18 -36.15
CA SER A 228 33.91 -33.63 -36.37
C SER A 228 33.20 -34.43 -35.29
N SER A 229 33.43 -34.12 -34.02
CA SER A 229 32.80 -34.82 -32.88
C SER A 229 31.28 -34.62 -32.80
N VAL A 230 30.76 -33.42 -33.04
CA VAL A 230 29.31 -33.17 -33.08
C VAL A 230 28.64 -33.95 -34.22
N LEU A 231 29.27 -34.06 -35.39
CA LEU A 231 28.77 -34.89 -36.49
C LEU A 231 28.82 -36.40 -36.15
N GLN A 232 29.79 -36.85 -35.35
CA GLN A 232 29.80 -38.21 -34.83
C GLN A 232 28.63 -38.47 -33.88
N LEU A 233 28.32 -37.53 -32.99
CA LEU A 233 27.13 -37.61 -32.12
C LEU A 233 25.84 -37.64 -32.94
N ALA A 234 25.70 -36.76 -33.95
CA ALA A 234 24.56 -36.74 -34.86
C ALA A 234 24.40 -38.09 -35.61
N SER A 235 25.50 -38.66 -36.08
CA SER A 235 25.51 -39.99 -36.71
C SER A 235 25.09 -41.09 -35.73
N HIS A 236 25.58 -41.02 -34.49
CA HIS A 236 25.27 -41.98 -33.43
C HIS A 236 23.78 -41.92 -33.03
N LEU A 237 23.16 -40.74 -32.99
CA LEU A 237 21.72 -40.57 -32.74
C LEU A 237 20.81 -41.32 -33.74
N ASN A 238 21.27 -41.60 -34.96
CA ASN A 238 20.49 -42.41 -35.92
C ASN A 238 20.31 -43.87 -35.48
N LYS A 239 21.10 -44.33 -34.50
CA LYS A 239 20.99 -45.68 -33.92
C LYS A 239 20.06 -45.73 -32.71
N TRP A 240 19.45 -44.62 -32.34
CA TRP A 240 18.62 -44.52 -31.15
C TRP A 240 17.37 -45.39 -31.28
N ASP A 241 17.14 -46.21 -30.26
CA ASP A 241 15.93 -47.01 -30.10
C ASP A 241 15.24 -46.58 -28.79
N GLU A 242 13.93 -46.36 -28.84
CA GLU A 242 13.16 -45.94 -27.67
C GLU A 242 12.77 -47.14 -26.81
N SER A 243 12.77 -46.96 -25.49
CA SER A 243 12.43 -48.02 -24.53
C SER A 243 11.59 -47.46 -23.38
N SER A 244 10.99 -48.34 -22.59
CA SER A 244 10.24 -47.98 -21.39
C SER A 244 11.05 -48.36 -20.16
N PHE A 245 11.19 -47.42 -19.22
CA PHE A 245 11.95 -47.65 -17.99
C PHE A 245 11.32 -48.74 -17.12
N ASP A 246 12.14 -49.70 -16.70
CA ASP A 246 11.75 -50.82 -15.83
C ASP A 246 11.15 -50.37 -14.48
N GLN A 247 11.58 -49.21 -13.99
CA GLN A 247 11.14 -48.54 -12.75
C GLN A 247 10.58 -47.14 -13.02
N GLY A 248 9.91 -46.94 -14.17
CA GLY A 248 9.47 -45.61 -14.62
C GLY A 248 8.62 -44.83 -13.60
N LYS A 249 7.77 -45.50 -12.82
CA LYS A 249 6.94 -44.84 -11.78
C LYS A 249 7.77 -44.37 -10.59
N GLU A 250 8.73 -45.18 -10.14
CA GLU A 250 9.67 -44.84 -9.06
C GLU A 250 10.64 -43.74 -9.49
N TYR A 251 11.12 -43.78 -10.74
CA TYR A 251 11.91 -42.72 -11.35
C TYR A 251 11.10 -41.41 -11.39
N TYR A 252 9.85 -41.44 -11.88
CA TYR A 252 8.98 -40.26 -11.91
C TYR A 252 8.71 -39.68 -10.51
N ARG A 253 8.49 -40.53 -9.50
CA ARG A 253 8.36 -40.09 -8.10
C ARG A 253 9.63 -39.39 -7.61
N ALA A 254 10.81 -39.88 -7.99
CA ALA A 254 12.07 -39.23 -7.65
C ALA A 254 12.25 -37.88 -8.37
N CYS A 255 11.85 -37.77 -9.65
CA CYS A 255 11.84 -36.49 -10.37
C CYS A 255 10.88 -35.48 -9.74
N LEU A 256 9.67 -35.93 -9.36
CA LEU A 256 8.73 -35.09 -8.62
C LEU A 256 9.32 -34.60 -7.29
N LYS A 257 9.89 -35.50 -6.47
CA LYS A 257 10.52 -35.11 -5.20
C LYS A 257 11.64 -34.09 -5.42
N TRP A 258 12.47 -34.29 -6.44
CA TRP A 258 13.58 -33.40 -6.80
C TRP A 258 13.10 -31.99 -7.18
N HIS A 259 12.08 -31.88 -8.05
CA HIS A 259 11.55 -30.57 -8.48
C HIS A 259 10.71 -29.87 -7.41
N LEU A 260 9.93 -30.64 -6.65
CA LEU A 260 8.98 -30.11 -5.67
C LEU A 260 9.63 -29.87 -4.31
N SER A 261 10.78 -30.49 -4.02
CA SER A 261 11.47 -30.47 -2.72
C SER A 261 10.60 -30.94 -1.54
N ILE A 262 9.57 -31.72 -1.84
CA ILE A 262 8.65 -32.34 -0.89
C ILE A 262 8.32 -33.75 -1.36
N ASP A 263 8.15 -34.66 -0.41
CA ASP A 263 7.72 -36.03 -0.70
C ASP A 263 6.19 -36.09 -0.81
N ILE A 264 5.69 -35.86 -2.03
CA ILE A 264 4.26 -35.86 -2.37
C ILE A 264 3.98 -36.92 -3.44
N SER A 265 2.89 -37.66 -3.28
CA SER A 265 2.55 -38.71 -4.25
C SER A 265 2.04 -38.12 -5.58
N PRO A 266 2.33 -38.77 -6.72
CA PRO A 266 1.75 -38.42 -8.02
C PRO A 266 0.22 -38.29 -8.00
N GLU A 267 -0.46 -39.15 -7.26
CA GLU A 267 -1.91 -39.13 -7.11
C GLU A 267 -2.40 -37.85 -6.43
N GLU A 268 -1.71 -37.41 -5.38
CA GLU A 268 -2.05 -36.19 -4.68
C GLU A 268 -1.78 -34.96 -5.56
N VAL A 269 -0.67 -34.94 -6.30
CA VAL A 269 -0.37 -33.89 -7.29
C VAL A 269 -1.47 -33.81 -8.35
N HIS A 270 -1.87 -34.95 -8.92
CA HIS A 270 -2.94 -35.03 -9.91
C HIS A 270 -4.27 -34.53 -9.35
N ARG A 271 -4.64 -34.96 -8.14
CA ARG A 271 -5.87 -34.54 -7.45
C ARG A 271 -5.91 -33.04 -7.20
N ARG A 272 -4.79 -32.45 -6.74
CA ARG A 272 -4.65 -30.99 -6.57
C ARG A 272 -4.76 -30.26 -7.91
N GLY A 273 -4.16 -30.81 -8.96
CA GLY A 273 -4.30 -30.30 -10.33
C GLY A 273 -5.74 -30.22 -10.80
N LEU A 274 -6.51 -31.30 -10.64
CA LEU A 274 -7.94 -31.32 -11.00
C LEU A 274 -8.74 -30.28 -10.21
N ALA A 275 -8.47 -30.14 -8.91
CA ALA A 275 -9.15 -29.16 -8.06
C ALA A 275 -8.83 -27.71 -8.47
N GLU A 276 -7.57 -27.41 -8.80
CA GLU A 276 -7.16 -26.08 -9.25
C GLU A 276 -7.70 -25.75 -10.64
N VAL A 277 -7.74 -26.71 -11.56
CA VAL A 277 -8.38 -26.53 -12.87
C VAL A 277 -9.86 -26.15 -12.71
N ASP A 278 -10.59 -26.85 -11.83
CA ASP A 278 -12.00 -26.52 -11.54
C ASP A 278 -12.14 -25.12 -10.91
N ARG A 279 -11.32 -24.79 -9.89
CA ARG A 279 -11.35 -23.48 -9.23
C ARG A 279 -11.11 -22.34 -10.22
N ILE A 280 -10.07 -22.45 -11.04
CA ILE A 280 -9.69 -21.41 -12.00
C ILE A 280 -10.73 -21.29 -13.12
N ASN A 281 -11.23 -22.41 -13.64
CA ASN A 281 -12.29 -22.41 -14.65
C ASN A 281 -13.57 -21.71 -14.15
N ARG A 282 -13.95 -21.86 -12.88
CA ARG A 282 -15.03 -21.06 -12.28
C ARG A 282 -14.74 -19.56 -12.28
N GLY A 283 -13.50 -19.15 -11.98
CA GLY A 283 -13.06 -17.76 -12.07
C GLY A 283 -13.18 -17.20 -13.49
N MET A 284 -12.72 -17.96 -14.48
CA MET A 284 -12.85 -17.60 -15.90
C MET A 284 -14.31 -17.44 -16.32
N LEU A 285 -15.21 -18.33 -15.88
CA LEU A 285 -16.65 -18.21 -16.14
C LEU A 285 -17.29 -16.97 -15.51
N GLN A 286 -16.77 -16.47 -14.39
CA GLN A 286 -17.23 -15.20 -13.82
C GLN A 286 -16.80 -14.02 -14.70
N VAL A 287 -15.57 -14.06 -15.23
CA VAL A 287 -15.05 -13.04 -16.15
C VAL A 287 -15.84 -13.02 -17.46
N THR A 288 -16.13 -14.20 -18.06
CA THR A 288 -16.97 -14.26 -19.28
C THR A 288 -18.37 -13.69 -19.04
N LYS A 289 -18.96 -13.93 -17.87
CA LYS A 289 -20.25 -13.34 -17.49
C LYS A 289 -20.21 -11.82 -17.44
N LYS A 290 -19.16 -11.23 -16.87
CA LYS A 290 -18.98 -9.76 -16.86
C LYS A 290 -18.79 -9.18 -18.27
N LEU A 291 -18.18 -9.94 -19.16
CA LEU A 291 -18.03 -9.62 -20.57
C LEU A 291 -19.28 -9.91 -21.41
N ASN A 292 -20.38 -10.35 -20.79
CA ASN A 292 -21.62 -10.76 -21.45
C ASN A 292 -21.45 -11.85 -22.52
N PHE A 293 -20.49 -12.76 -22.32
CA PHE A 293 -20.26 -13.89 -23.21
C PHE A 293 -21.03 -15.13 -22.70
N PRO A 294 -22.02 -15.65 -23.46
CA PRO A 294 -22.92 -16.72 -22.98
C PRO A 294 -22.37 -18.14 -23.13
N GLY A 295 -21.17 -18.32 -23.70
CA GLY A 295 -20.57 -19.62 -24.03
C GLY A 295 -19.56 -20.15 -23.01
N ARG A 296 -18.92 -21.26 -23.36
CA ARG A 296 -17.83 -21.88 -22.57
C ARG A 296 -16.53 -21.08 -22.70
N VAL A 297 -15.61 -21.25 -21.75
CA VAL A 297 -14.28 -20.60 -21.77
C VAL A 297 -13.50 -20.87 -23.06
N ARG A 298 -13.52 -22.11 -23.56
CA ARG A 298 -12.89 -22.46 -24.86
C ARG A 298 -13.48 -21.68 -26.04
N GLU A 299 -14.80 -21.50 -26.05
CA GLU A 299 -15.50 -20.73 -27.08
C GLU A 299 -15.16 -19.24 -26.99
N PHE A 300 -14.96 -18.72 -25.77
CA PHE A 300 -14.53 -17.34 -25.53
C PHE A 300 -13.16 -17.07 -26.15
N PHE A 301 -12.17 -17.95 -25.98
CA PHE A 301 -10.87 -17.77 -26.63
C PHE A 301 -10.99 -17.91 -28.15
N GLY A 302 -11.75 -18.91 -28.62
CA GLY A 302 -12.00 -19.11 -30.05
C GLY A 302 -12.64 -17.90 -30.73
N SER A 303 -13.56 -17.20 -30.08
CA SER A 303 -14.24 -16.03 -30.66
C SER A 303 -13.35 -14.79 -30.83
N HIS A 304 -12.17 -14.78 -30.20
CA HIS A 304 -11.24 -13.65 -30.23
C HIS A 304 -9.95 -13.97 -31.00
N ASN A 305 -9.78 -15.20 -31.51
CA ASN A 305 -8.63 -15.58 -32.32
C ASN A 305 -8.53 -14.71 -33.58
N GLY A 306 -7.33 -14.18 -33.85
CA GLY A 306 -7.08 -13.30 -35.00
C GLY A 306 -7.63 -11.87 -34.89
N SER A 307 -8.17 -11.48 -33.72
CA SER A 307 -8.66 -10.12 -33.50
C SER A 307 -7.52 -9.09 -33.48
N THR A 308 -7.57 -8.09 -34.36
CA THR A 308 -6.58 -6.98 -34.37
C THR A 308 -6.54 -6.18 -33.07
N LYS A 309 -7.55 -6.31 -32.20
CA LYS A 309 -7.59 -5.72 -30.87
C LYS A 309 -6.56 -6.33 -29.91
N PHE A 310 -6.28 -7.62 -30.04
CA PHE A 310 -5.53 -8.39 -29.02
C PHE A 310 -4.19 -8.93 -29.51
N TYR A 311 -3.90 -8.85 -30.79
CA TYR A 311 -2.65 -9.37 -31.34
C TYR A 311 -1.79 -8.24 -31.88
N LEU A 312 -0.54 -8.22 -31.44
CA LEU A 312 0.50 -7.36 -32.03
C LEU A 312 1.12 -8.10 -33.22
N HIS A 313 1.46 -7.36 -34.27
CA HIS A 313 1.91 -7.94 -35.53
C HIS A 313 3.39 -7.70 -35.84
N THR A 314 4.09 -6.90 -35.02
CA THR A 314 5.52 -6.62 -35.18
C THR A 314 6.26 -6.84 -33.87
N GLY A 315 7.52 -7.29 -33.97
CA GLY A 315 8.38 -7.50 -32.82
C GLY A 315 8.60 -6.25 -31.97
N ASP A 316 8.83 -5.10 -32.64
CA ASP A 316 9.02 -3.82 -31.95
C ASP A 316 7.80 -3.42 -31.11
N ALA A 317 6.59 -3.67 -31.60
CA ALA A 317 5.37 -3.39 -30.85
C ALA A 317 5.26 -4.27 -29.61
N VAL A 318 5.65 -5.55 -29.71
CA VAL A 318 5.67 -6.48 -28.57
C VAL A 318 6.66 -6.01 -27.50
N LEU A 319 7.90 -5.65 -27.90
CA LEU A 319 8.93 -5.16 -26.98
C LEU A 319 8.49 -3.86 -26.28
N GLU A 320 7.93 -2.92 -27.04
CA GLU A 320 7.45 -1.65 -26.49
C GLU A 320 6.31 -1.84 -25.50
N GLN A 321 5.39 -2.76 -25.79
CA GLN A 321 4.30 -3.08 -24.88
C GLN A 321 4.81 -3.68 -23.56
N TYR A 322 5.79 -4.58 -23.59
CA TYR A 322 6.41 -5.09 -22.36
C TYR A 322 7.14 -3.99 -21.57
N ARG A 323 7.82 -3.04 -22.24
CA ARG A 323 8.47 -1.90 -21.57
C ARG A 323 7.48 -1.03 -20.80
N LYS A 324 6.34 -0.70 -21.41
CA LYS A 324 5.28 0.06 -20.74
C LYS A 324 4.73 -0.70 -19.53
N LEU A 325 4.49 -2.00 -19.67
CA LEU A 325 4.00 -2.84 -18.57
C LEU A 325 4.97 -2.88 -17.38
N VAL A 326 6.27 -3.05 -17.64
CA VAL A 326 7.28 -3.13 -16.57
C VAL A 326 7.55 -1.75 -15.95
N PHE A 327 7.93 -0.77 -16.77
CA PHE A 327 8.48 0.51 -16.27
C PHE A 327 7.42 1.55 -15.90
N GLU A 328 6.31 1.62 -16.64
CA GLU A 328 5.29 2.65 -16.41
C GLU A 328 4.15 2.14 -15.52
N ARG A 329 3.75 0.88 -15.70
CA ARG A 329 2.58 0.31 -15.03
C ARG A 329 2.91 -0.38 -13.71
N THR A 330 4.02 -1.11 -13.66
CA THR A 330 4.37 -1.98 -12.51
C THR A 330 5.31 -1.31 -11.53
N LYS A 331 6.46 -0.79 -11.98
CA LYS A 331 7.48 -0.15 -11.13
C LYS A 331 6.93 0.86 -10.10
N PRO A 332 6.03 1.81 -10.46
CA PRO A 332 5.49 2.79 -9.51
C PRO A 332 4.66 2.18 -8.37
N LYS A 333 4.25 0.91 -8.49
CA LYS A 333 3.35 0.24 -7.55
C LYS A 333 4.05 -0.77 -6.64
N LEU A 334 5.33 -1.09 -6.91
CA LEU A 334 6.08 -2.11 -6.15
C LEU A 334 6.18 -1.79 -4.66
N SER A 335 6.29 -0.50 -4.28
CA SER A 335 6.38 -0.07 -2.88
C SER A 335 5.14 -0.41 -2.04
N LYS A 336 4.00 -0.74 -2.68
CA LYS A 336 2.81 -1.23 -1.99
C LYS A 336 3.02 -2.61 -1.37
N LEU A 337 3.84 -3.45 -2.01
CA LEU A 337 4.01 -4.87 -1.65
C LEU A 337 5.45 -5.26 -1.30
N PHE A 338 6.44 -4.39 -1.54
CA PHE A 338 7.85 -4.66 -1.28
C PHE A 338 8.52 -3.48 -0.56
N LYS A 339 9.51 -3.78 0.28
CA LYS A 339 10.41 -2.79 0.89
C LYS A 339 11.86 -3.13 0.55
N ASN A 340 12.76 -2.14 0.63
CA ASN A 340 14.20 -2.30 0.39
C ASN A 340 14.55 -2.92 -0.97
N ILE A 341 13.82 -2.57 -2.04
CA ILE A 341 14.03 -3.12 -3.38
C ILE A 341 15.45 -2.76 -3.88
N PRO A 342 16.31 -3.74 -4.19
CA PRO A 342 17.64 -3.47 -4.73
C PRO A 342 17.56 -2.76 -6.09
N ASN A 343 18.46 -1.81 -6.34
CA ASN A 343 18.47 -1.04 -7.58
C ASN A 343 19.42 -1.67 -8.62
N LEU A 344 19.08 -2.86 -9.10
CA LEU A 344 19.74 -3.48 -10.25
C LEU A 344 18.84 -3.35 -11.50
N PRO A 345 19.41 -3.02 -12.68
CA PRO A 345 18.62 -2.78 -13.88
C PRO A 345 18.14 -4.08 -14.56
N VAL A 346 16.98 -4.01 -15.22
CA VAL A 346 16.52 -4.99 -16.22
C VAL A 346 16.35 -4.32 -17.57
N ILE A 347 16.71 -5.04 -18.64
CA ILE A 347 16.45 -4.66 -20.03
C ILE A 347 15.48 -5.64 -20.69
N ILE A 348 14.67 -5.13 -21.61
CA ILE A 348 13.69 -5.91 -22.37
C ILE A 348 14.09 -5.92 -23.84
N GLU A 349 14.34 -7.11 -24.37
CA GLU A 349 14.95 -7.29 -25.69
C GLU A 349 14.56 -8.62 -26.36
N GLU A 350 14.95 -8.76 -27.63
CA GLU A 350 14.67 -9.94 -28.44
C GLU A 350 15.41 -11.19 -27.96
N MET A 351 14.68 -12.31 -27.96
CA MET A 351 15.26 -13.65 -27.83
C MET A 351 16.04 -14.03 -29.11
N PRO A 352 17.31 -14.46 -29.00
CA PRO A 352 18.16 -14.68 -30.18
C PRO A 352 17.75 -15.88 -31.05
N TYR A 353 16.95 -16.80 -30.51
CA TYR A 353 16.45 -18.00 -31.19
C TYR A 353 14.92 -18.06 -31.11
N ASP A 354 14.31 -18.93 -31.91
CA ASP A 354 12.87 -19.12 -31.89
C ASP A 354 12.47 -20.07 -30.74
N GLY A 355 12.32 -19.52 -29.55
CA GLY A 355 12.15 -20.27 -28.29
C GLY A 355 10.79 -20.06 -27.62
N PRO A 356 10.69 -20.20 -26.28
CA PRO A 356 9.45 -19.91 -25.57
C PRO A 356 9.04 -18.45 -25.74
N VAL A 357 7.79 -18.13 -25.41
CA VAL A 357 7.23 -16.77 -25.54
C VAL A 357 8.10 -15.70 -24.87
N ALA A 358 8.65 -16.04 -23.70
CA ALA A 358 9.45 -15.14 -22.88
C ALA A 358 10.42 -15.96 -22.00
N GLY A 359 11.43 -15.28 -21.45
CA GLY A 359 12.27 -15.83 -20.40
C GLY A 359 13.16 -14.76 -19.76
N TYR A 360 13.70 -15.07 -18.59
CA TYR A 360 14.58 -14.19 -17.84
C TYR A 360 16.02 -14.74 -17.73
N ILE A 361 17.00 -13.84 -17.83
CA ILE A 361 18.42 -14.12 -17.51
C ILE A 361 18.91 -13.11 -16.47
N ALA A 362 19.48 -13.62 -15.38
CA ALA A 362 19.97 -12.81 -14.29
C ALA A 362 21.15 -11.88 -14.69
N GLY A 363 21.13 -10.68 -14.11
CA GLY A 363 22.22 -9.70 -14.19
C GLY A 363 23.45 -10.13 -13.39
N SER A 364 24.47 -9.28 -13.34
CA SER A 364 25.59 -9.47 -12.41
C SER A 364 25.31 -8.76 -11.07
N PRO A 365 25.81 -9.30 -9.94
CA PRO A 365 25.61 -8.68 -8.62
C PRO A 365 26.19 -7.27 -8.50
N ASP A 366 27.21 -6.95 -9.29
CA ASP A 366 27.86 -5.64 -9.35
C ASP A 366 27.12 -4.63 -10.26
N GLY A 367 26.01 -5.03 -10.90
CA GLY A 367 25.21 -4.20 -11.79
C GLY A 367 25.83 -3.87 -13.14
N THR A 368 27.03 -4.36 -13.44
CA THR A 368 27.70 -4.11 -14.73
C THR A 368 27.03 -4.83 -15.91
N ARG A 369 26.28 -5.90 -15.64
CA ARG A 369 25.39 -6.57 -16.59
C ARG A 369 23.94 -6.49 -16.07
N PRO A 370 23.01 -5.85 -16.79
CA PRO A 370 21.60 -5.84 -16.39
C PRO A 370 20.99 -7.24 -16.48
N GLY A 371 19.93 -7.47 -15.70
CA GLY A 371 19.02 -8.58 -15.96
C GLY A 371 18.38 -8.43 -17.34
N ARG A 372 18.05 -9.53 -18.01
CA ARG A 372 17.54 -9.54 -19.38
C ARG A 372 16.22 -10.28 -19.42
N PHE A 373 15.13 -9.55 -19.63
CA PHE A 373 13.84 -10.11 -20.00
C PHE A 373 13.83 -10.28 -21.54
N LEU A 374 14.02 -11.53 -21.97
CA LEU A 374 14.04 -11.93 -23.36
C LEU A 374 12.62 -12.24 -23.83
N VAL A 375 12.25 -11.67 -24.98
CA VAL A 375 10.92 -11.82 -25.58
C VAL A 375 11.07 -12.44 -26.96
N ASN A 376 10.30 -13.49 -27.25
CA ASN A 376 10.27 -14.04 -28.61
C ASN A 376 9.42 -13.16 -29.53
N ILE A 377 10.10 -12.44 -30.42
CA ILE A 377 9.46 -11.55 -31.39
C ILE A 377 9.27 -12.17 -32.77
N LYS A 378 9.77 -13.39 -33.00
CA LYS A 378 9.63 -14.12 -34.27
C LYS A 378 8.21 -14.63 -34.48
N ARG A 379 7.47 -14.78 -33.38
CA ARG A 379 6.05 -15.16 -33.35
C ARG A 379 5.25 -14.13 -32.55
N PRO A 380 5.08 -12.88 -33.07
CA PRO A 380 4.52 -11.76 -32.31
C PRO A 380 3.05 -11.98 -31.89
N THR A 381 2.36 -12.91 -32.55
CA THR A 381 0.97 -13.28 -32.24
C THR A 381 0.84 -14.32 -31.13
N ASP A 382 1.93 -14.92 -30.65
CA ASP A 382 1.89 -15.92 -29.56
C ASP A 382 1.63 -15.28 -28.19
N SER A 383 1.81 -13.96 -28.07
CA SER A 383 1.50 -13.17 -26.88
C SER A 383 0.35 -12.20 -27.14
N PRO A 384 -0.91 -12.61 -26.94
CA PRO A 384 -2.00 -11.66 -26.99
C PRO A 384 -1.84 -10.60 -25.90
N THR A 385 -2.19 -9.35 -26.21
CA THR A 385 -1.99 -8.19 -25.32
C THR A 385 -2.63 -8.36 -23.95
N PHE A 386 -3.71 -9.14 -23.85
CA PHE A 386 -4.37 -9.44 -22.59
C PHE A 386 -3.56 -10.37 -21.66
N SER A 387 -2.65 -11.21 -22.17
CA SER A 387 -1.79 -12.07 -21.34
C SER A 387 -0.44 -11.45 -21.01
N MET A 388 -0.01 -10.43 -21.77
CA MET A 388 1.29 -9.76 -21.58
C MET A 388 1.50 -9.20 -20.15
N PRO A 389 0.51 -8.61 -19.44
CA PRO A 389 0.74 -8.11 -18.08
C PRO A 389 1.19 -9.21 -17.11
N ALA A 390 0.60 -10.41 -17.20
CA ALA A 390 0.99 -11.52 -16.35
C ALA A 390 2.40 -12.04 -16.70
N ILE A 391 2.74 -12.16 -17.98
CA ILE A 391 4.11 -12.54 -18.41
C ILE A 391 5.14 -11.50 -17.92
N ALA A 392 4.83 -10.21 -18.02
CA ALA A 392 5.70 -9.15 -17.54
C ALA A 392 5.98 -9.26 -16.03
N LEU A 393 4.95 -9.56 -15.24
CA LEU A 393 5.08 -9.77 -13.79
C LEU A 393 5.92 -11.01 -13.47
N HIS A 394 5.77 -12.09 -14.25
CA HIS A 394 6.47 -13.36 -14.07
C HIS A 394 7.99 -13.22 -14.33
N GLU A 395 8.36 -12.61 -15.45
CA GLU A 395 9.74 -12.59 -15.94
C GLU A 395 10.56 -11.42 -15.40
N ALA A 396 9.91 -10.27 -15.13
CA ALA A 396 10.57 -9.06 -14.66
C ALA A 396 10.19 -8.75 -13.20
N ASP A 397 9.57 -7.59 -12.96
CA ASP A 397 9.18 -7.14 -11.63
C ASP A 397 7.71 -7.49 -11.39
N PRO A 398 7.32 -8.16 -10.28
CA PRO A 398 8.15 -8.61 -9.15
C PRO A 398 8.60 -10.08 -9.22
N GLY A 399 8.52 -10.75 -10.36
CA GLY A 399 8.88 -12.15 -10.54
C GLY A 399 10.38 -12.42 -10.54
N HIS A 400 10.88 -13.12 -11.58
CA HIS A 400 12.26 -13.63 -11.62
C HIS A 400 13.33 -12.56 -11.46
N HIS A 401 13.15 -11.36 -12.04
CA HIS A 401 14.12 -10.30 -11.87
C HIS A 401 14.28 -9.90 -10.41
N MET A 402 13.18 -9.61 -9.71
CA MET A 402 13.25 -9.21 -8.30
C MET A 402 13.77 -10.35 -7.41
N GLN A 403 13.33 -11.58 -7.66
CA GLN A 403 13.80 -12.76 -6.93
C GLN A 403 15.32 -12.89 -6.95
N GLU A 404 15.91 -12.81 -8.14
CA GLU A 404 17.36 -12.95 -8.31
C GLU A 404 18.14 -11.77 -7.70
N ILE A 405 17.68 -10.53 -7.89
CA ILE A 405 18.43 -9.36 -7.36
C ILE A 405 18.42 -9.32 -5.83
N PHE A 406 17.33 -9.74 -5.17
CA PHE A 406 17.30 -9.84 -3.70
C PHE A 406 18.28 -10.90 -3.20
N SER A 407 18.31 -12.07 -3.85
CA SER A 407 19.27 -13.13 -3.51
C SER A 407 20.72 -12.64 -3.65
N GLN A 408 21.06 -12.06 -4.81
CA GLN A 408 22.43 -11.65 -5.14
C GLN A 408 22.95 -10.50 -4.26
N THR A 409 22.07 -9.62 -3.79
CA THR A 409 22.45 -8.44 -3.00
C THR A 409 22.38 -8.67 -1.49
N THR A 410 21.88 -9.82 -1.03
CA THR A 410 21.82 -10.13 0.39
C THR A 410 23.18 -10.53 0.93
N ILE A 411 23.80 -9.67 1.75
CA ILE A 411 25.15 -9.89 2.29
C ILE A 411 25.22 -11.13 3.19
N SER A 412 24.17 -11.42 3.95
CA SER A 412 24.17 -12.39 5.05
C SER A 412 24.01 -13.86 4.66
N ILE A 413 23.99 -14.20 3.37
CA ILE A 413 23.90 -15.59 2.90
C ILE A 413 25.16 -16.00 2.09
N PRO A 414 25.59 -17.26 2.16
CA PRO A 414 26.77 -17.76 1.44
C PRO A 414 26.55 -17.86 -0.08
N ASN A 415 27.65 -17.85 -0.84
CA ASN A 415 27.61 -17.78 -2.31
C ASN A 415 26.84 -18.94 -2.97
N PHE A 416 26.89 -20.15 -2.42
CA PHE A 416 26.13 -21.28 -2.98
C PHE A 416 24.60 -21.10 -2.92
N ARG A 417 24.11 -20.20 -2.05
CA ARG A 417 22.69 -19.82 -1.99
C ARG A 417 22.36 -18.60 -2.86
N LYS A 418 23.34 -17.74 -3.10
CA LYS A 418 23.19 -16.54 -3.95
C LYS A 418 23.11 -16.89 -5.42
N PHE A 419 23.89 -17.89 -5.84
CA PHE A 419 24.09 -18.20 -7.25
C PHE A 419 23.61 -19.61 -7.58
N LEU A 420 22.63 -19.67 -8.46
CA LEU A 420 22.04 -20.93 -8.92
C LEU A 420 22.76 -21.42 -10.18
N ASP A 421 22.91 -22.74 -10.28
CA ASP A 421 23.59 -23.37 -11.41
C ASP A 421 22.63 -23.74 -12.53
N TYR A 422 22.28 -22.76 -13.35
CA TYR A 422 21.49 -22.98 -14.56
C TYR A 422 22.29 -23.61 -15.71
N SER A 423 23.59 -23.87 -15.54
CA SER A 423 24.43 -24.34 -16.62
C SER A 423 24.09 -25.79 -16.99
N ASN A 424 23.91 -26.69 -16.01
CA ASN A 424 23.70 -28.13 -16.25
C ASN A 424 22.44 -28.69 -15.56
N TYR A 425 21.27 -28.21 -16.00
CA TYR A 425 19.98 -28.49 -15.37
C TYR A 425 19.35 -29.86 -15.71
N PHE A 426 19.88 -30.57 -16.69
CA PHE A 426 19.17 -31.65 -17.33
C PHE A 426 19.19 -33.01 -16.63
N PRO A 427 20.30 -33.50 -16.02
CA PRO A 427 20.35 -34.87 -15.53
C PRO A 427 19.47 -35.03 -14.29
N ILE A 428 18.16 -35.24 -14.47
CA ILE A 428 17.18 -35.33 -13.38
C ILE A 428 16.80 -36.79 -13.12
N PRO A 429 16.63 -37.20 -11.85
CA PRO A 429 16.88 -36.44 -10.62
C PRO A 429 18.36 -36.48 -10.17
N TYR A 430 19.31 -36.82 -11.05
CA TYR A 430 20.74 -36.96 -10.77
C TYR A 430 21.55 -35.63 -10.90
N HIS A 431 21.13 -34.59 -10.18
CA HIS A 431 21.88 -33.33 -10.12
C HIS A 431 21.63 -32.57 -8.82
N PHE A 432 22.41 -31.51 -8.57
CA PHE A 432 22.12 -30.58 -7.48
C PHE A 432 20.80 -29.84 -7.74
N PRO A 433 19.89 -29.75 -6.76
CA PRO A 433 18.59 -29.13 -6.97
C PRO A 433 18.69 -27.63 -7.20
N LEU A 434 17.87 -27.11 -8.13
CA LEU A 434 17.63 -25.67 -8.28
C LEU A 434 16.50 -25.15 -7.39
N TYR A 435 15.72 -26.05 -6.79
CA TYR A 435 14.48 -25.72 -6.10
C TYR A 435 13.44 -25.08 -7.04
N THR A 436 13.15 -25.78 -8.15
CA THR A 436 12.23 -25.33 -9.20
C THR A 436 10.89 -24.85 -8.63
N ALA A 437 10.32 -25.55 -7.64
CA ALA A 437 9.05 -25.13 -7.05
C ALA A 437 9.12 -23.79 -6.32
N TYR A 438 10.25 -23.45 -5.69
CA TYR A 438 10.45 -22.12 -5.14
C TYR A 438 10.55 -21.05 -6.25
N ILE A 439 11.38 -21.30 -7.27
CA ILE A 439 11.64 -20.35 -8.35
C ILE A 439 10.37 -20.05 -9.15
N GLU A 440 9.75 -21.10 -9.68
CA GLU A 440 8.59 -21.00 -10.56
C GLU A 440 7.30 -20.72 -9.79
N GLY A 441 7.23 -21.17 -8.53
CA GLY A 441 6.15 -20.81 -7.62
C GLY A 441 6.12 -19.31 -7.33
N TRP A 442 7.29 -18.69 -7.15
CA TRP A 442 7.40 -17.25 -7.00
C TRP A 442 6.96 -16.51 -8.27
N GLY A 443 7.42 -16.95 -9.44
CA GLY A 443 7.01 -16.35 -10.73
C GLY A 443 5.49 -16.38 -10.91
N LEU A 444 4.84 -17.50 -10.59
CA LEU A 444 3.38 -17.62 -10.69
C LEU A 444 2.66 -16.80 -9.59
N TYR A 445 3.21 -16.75 -8.37
CA TYR A 445 2.69 -15.88 -7.30
C TYR A 445 2.82 -14.39 -7.66
N ALA A 446 3.85 -13.97 -8.39
CA ALA A 446 4.00 -12.60 -8.89
C ALA A 446 2.87 -12.21 -9.87
N GLU A 447 2.38 -13.16 -10.68
CA GLU A 447 1.19 -12.95 -11.51
C GLU A 447 -0.05 -12.70 -10.65
N TYR A 448 -0.25 -13.50 -9.58
CA TYR A 448 -1.32 -13.28 -8.60
C TYR A 448 -1.26 -11.88 -7.98
N LEU A 449 -0.06 -11.40 -7.60
CA LEU A 449 0.14 -10.06 -7.02
C LEU A 449 -0.26 -8.92 -7.95
N GLY A 450 -0.32 -9.16 -9.27
CA GLY A 450 -0.81 -8.19 -10.24
C GLY A 450 -2.21 -7.69 -9.94
N GLU A 451 -3.09 -8.53 -9.39
CA GLU A 451 -4.45 -8.14 -8.98
C GLU A 451 -4.40 -7.18 -7.79
N GLU A 452 -3.62 -7.49 -6.76
CA GLU A 452 -3.50 -6.68 -5.53
C GLU A 452 -2.84 -5.32 -5.81
N MET A 453 -1.96 -5.24 -6.80
CA MET A 453 -1.38 -3.98 -7.27
C MET A 453 -2.31 -3.20 -8.20
N GLY A 454 -3.41 -3.79 -8.67
CA GLY A 454 -4.29 -3.21 -9.70
C GLY A 454 -3.55 -3.05 -11.02
N ILE A 455 -2.72 -4.03 -11.39
CA ILE A 455 -2.04 -4.07 -12.69
C ILE A 455 -3.05 -4.37 -13.76
N TYR A 456 -3.89 -5.39 -13.62
CA TYR A 456 -4.94 -5.71 -14.60
C TYR A 456 -6.02 -4.62 -14.60
N LEU A 457 -6.21 -3.96 -15.75
CA LEU A 457 -7.09 -2.79 -15.90
C LEU A 457 -8.48 -3.15 -16.44
N ASP A 458 -8.63 -4.32 -17.06
CA ASP A 458 -9.91 -4.78 -17.57
C ASP A 458 -10.10 -6.31 -17.43
N GLU A 459 -11.32 -6.75 -17.73
CA GLU A 459 -11.72 -8.15 -17.63
C GLU A 459 -11.03 -9.05 -18.68
N TYR A 460 -10.51 -8.50 -19.79
CA TYR A 460 -9.74 -9.29 -20.76
C TYR A 460 -8.37 -9.62 -20.20
N GLU A 461 -7.69 -8.66 -19.59
CA GLU A 461 -6.40 -8.90 -18.94
C GLU A 461 -6.53 -9.84 -17.73
N MET A 462 -7.63 -9.74 -16.97
CA MET A 462 -7.97 -10.74 -15.94
C MET A 462 -8.16 -12.14 -16.54
N MET A 463 -8.84 -12.25 -17.69
CA MET A 463 -8.92 -13.52 -18.42
C MET A 463 -7.54 -14.00 -18.87
N GLY A 464 -6.66 -13.10 -19.30
CA GLY A 464 -5.29 -13.41 -19.70
C GLY A 464 -4.47 -14.03 -18.58
N ARG A 465 -4.52 -13.43 -17.38
CA ARG A 465 -3.92 -14.02 -16.17
C ARG A 465 -4.48 -15.42 -15.89
N TYR A 466 -5.81 -15.59 -15.84
CA TYR A 466 -6.40 -16.89 -15.57
C TYR A 466 -6.04 -17.94 -16.62
N SER A 467 -5.90 -17.54 -17.89
CA SER A 467 -5.45 -18.42 -18.97
C SER A 467 -4.03 -18.94 -18.73
N LEU A 468 -3.12 -18.12 -18.20
CA LEU A 468 -1.77 -18.55 -17.84
C LEU A 468 -1.77 -19.41 -16.58
N GLU A 469 -2.60 -19.07 -15.59
CA GLU A 469 -2.72 -19.82 -14.34
C GLU A 469 -3.30 -21.23 -14.58
N ILE A 470 -4.37 -21.35 -15.37
CA ILE A 470 -5.01 -22.64 -15.66
C ILE A 470 -4.10 -23.55 -16.49
N LEU A 471 -3.22 -22.99 -17.33
CA LEU A 471 -2.17 -23.76 -17.99
C LEU A 471 -1.28 -24.45 -16.95
N ARG A 472 -0.82 -23.73 -15.91
CA ARG A 472 0.02 -24.30 -14.84
C ARG A 472 -0.74 -25.28 -13.95
N ALA A 473 -2.05 -25.11 -13.77
CA ALA A 473 -2.88 -26.12 -13.11
C ALA A 473 -3.04 -27.39 -13.96
N CYS A 474 -3.22 -27.25 -15.28
CA CYS A 474 -3.28 -28.39 -16.20
C CYS A 474 -1.97 -29.18 -16.23
N ARG A 475 -0.81 -28.51 -16.08
CA ARG A 475 0.50 -29.16 -15.98
C ARG A 475 0.54 -30.23 -14.88
N LEU A 476 -0.06 -29.98 -13.71
CA LEU A 476 -0.15 -30.97 -12.63
C LEU A 476 -0.88 -32.25 -13.06
N VAL A 477 -1.96 -32.09 -13.83
CA VAL A 477 -2.82 -33.20 -14.27
C VAL A 477 -2.17 -33.96 -15.42
N VAL A 478 -1.60 -33.24 -16.38
CA VAL A 478 -1.03 -33.81 -17.61
C VAL A 478 0.29 -34.51 -17.33
N ASP A 479 1.19 -33.89 -16.56
CA ASP A 479 2.51 -34.47 -16.26
C ASP A 479 2.36 -35.79 -15.47
N THR A 480 1.56 -35.79 -14.40
CA THR A 480 1.21 -37.02 -13.67
C THR A 480 0.40 -37.98 -14.53
N GLY A 481 -0.46 -37.46 -15.41
CA GLY A 481 -1.25 -38.22 -16.38
C GLY A 481 -0.36 -39.06 -17.28
N LEU A 482 0.62 -38.43 -17.92
CA LEU A 482 1.60 -39.05 -18.83
C LEU A 482 2.46 -40.07 -18.07
N HIS A 483 3.08 -39.65 -16.97
CA HIS A 483 4.17 -40.41 -16.35
C HIS A 483 3.74 -41.44 -15.31
N TYR A 484 2.53 -41.31 -14.74
CA TYR A 484 2.06 -42.20 -13.67
C TYR A 484 0.75 -42.92 -14.01
N PHE A 485 -0.18 -42.23 -14.69
CA PHE A 485 -1.48 -42.78 -15.09
C PHE A 485 -1.56 -43.26 -16.53
N SER A 486 -0.42 -43.29 -17.25
CA SER A 486 -0.32 -43.83 -18.62
C SER A 486 -1.27 -43.14 -19.61
N TRP A 487 -1.48 -41.83 -19.49
CA TRP A 487 -2.19 -41.06 -20.51
C TRP A 487 -1.37 -41.04 -21.79
N THR A 488 -2.06 -41.08 -22.93
CA THR A 488 -1.40 -40.85 -24.22
C THR A 488 -1.15 -39.35 -24.41
N ARG A 489 -0.23 -39.02 -25.33
CA ARG A 489 0.05 -37.65 -25.77
C ARG A 489 -1.22 -36.94 -26.26
N GLU A 490 -2.08 -37.64 -27.00
CA GLU A 490 -3.35 -37.11 -27.52
C GLU A 490 -4.33 -36.79 -26.38
N ARG A 491 -4.43 -37.68 -25.38
CA ARG A 491 -5.28 -37.43 -24.21
C ARG A 491 -4.80 -36.22 -23.42
N ALA A 492 -3.50 -36.06 -23.23
CA ALA A 492 -2.90 -34.88 -22.62
C ALA A 492 -3.25 -33.59 -23.40
N LEU A 493 -3.13 -33.64 -24.72
CA LEU A 493 -3.45 -32.52 -25.61
C LEU A 493 -4.93 -32.14 -25.57
N ASP A 494 -5.81 -33.12 -25.69
CA ASP A 494 -7.26 -32.92 -25.61
C ASP A 494 -7.68 -32.34 -24.27
N TYR A 495 -7.03 -32.77 -23.18
CA TYR A 495 -7.26 -32.21 -21.86
C TYR A 495 -6.91 -30.71 -21.82
N MET A 496 -5.72 -30.31 -22.25
CA MET A 496 -5.29 -28.90 -22.20
C MET A 496 -6.07 -28.00 -23.17
N LEU A 497 -6.46 -28.51 -24.34
CA LEU A 497 -7.29 -27.79 -25.32
C LEU A 497 -8.69 -27.44 -24.79
N ASN A 498 -9.18 -28.18 -23.79
CA ASN A 498 -10.48 -27.90 -23.20
C ASN A 498 -10.49 -26.73 -22.21
N TYR A 499 -9.32 -26.36 -21.66
CA TYR A 499 -9.22 -25.38 -20.58
C TYR A 499 -8.38 -24.14 -20.91
N THR A 500 -7.46 -24.23 -21.87
CA THR A 500 -6.46 -23.18 -22.13
C THR A 500 -6.76 -22.39 -23.41
N ALA A 501 -6.23 -21.17 -23.51
CA ALA A 501 -6.32 -20.32 -24.71
C ALA A 501 -5.24 -20.62 -25.76
N PHE A 502 -4.34 -21.56 -25.48
CA PHE A 502 -3.16 -21.80 -26.30
C PHE A 502 -3.52 -22.51 -27.61
N SER A 503 -2.75 -22.24 -28.65
CA SER A 503 -2.91 -22.95 -29.93
C SER A 503 -2.54 -24.43 -29.77
N LYS A 504 -3.10 -25.28 -30.64
CA LYS A 504 -2.76 -26.71 -30.66
C LYS A 504 -1.25 -26.92 -30.77
N ASN A 505 -0.57 -26.19 -31.64
CA ASN A 505 0.87 -26.31 -31.85
C ASN A 505 1.66 -25.95 -30.58
N ASN A 506 1.30 -24.87 -29.88
CA ASN A 506 1.99 -24.52 -28.63
C ASN A 506 1.77 -25.57 -27.54
N LEU A 507 0.58 -26.18 -27.47
CA LEU A 507 0.30 -27.24 -26.51
C LEU A 507 1.01 -28.55 -26.86
N GLU A 508 1.17 -28.87 -28.14
CA GLU A 508 1.98 -30.01 -28.59
C GLU A 508 3.44 -29.84 -28.17
N GLU A 509 4.04 -28.67 -28.37
CA GLU A 509 5.41 -28.35 -27.92
C GLU A 509 5.55 -28.44 -26.39
N GLU A 510 4.56 -27.95 -25.65
CA GLU A 510 4.55 -28.03 -24.19
C GLU A 510 4.43 -29.48 -23.69
N ILE A 511 3.59 -30.31 -24.32
CA ILE A 511 3.47 -31.73 -23.96
C ILE A 511 4.75 -32.49 -24.28
N ASP A 512 5.38 -32.21 -25.42
CA ASP A 512 6.67 -32.80 -25.80
C ASP A 512 7.76 -32.45 -24.79
N ARG A 513 7.74 -31.21 -24.28
CA ARG A 513 8.56 -30.80 -23.13
C ARG A 513 8.23 -31.59 -21.87
N TYR A 514 6.96 -31.82 -21.54
CA TYR A 514 6.59 -32.57 -20.32
C TYR A 514 7.00 -34.04 -20.40
N ILE A 515 6.93 -34.65 -21.59
CA ILE A 515 7.47 -35.99 -21.85
C ILE A 515 8.98 -36.01 -21.62
N THR A 516 9.68 -34.96 -22.05
CA THR A 516 11.13 -34.84 -21.94
C THR A 516 11.61 -34.53 -20.51
N TRP A 517 10.85 -33.73 -19.75
CA TRP A 517 11.24 -33.27 -18.40
C TRP A 517 10.19 -33.65 -17.35
N PRO A 518 10.17 -34.92 -16.91
CA PRO A 518 9.20 -35.41 -15.94
C PRO A 518 9.21 -34.63 -14.63
N GLY A 519 8.04 -34.16 -14.19
CA GLY A 519 7.85 -33.55 -12.86
C GLY A 519 8.12 -32.04 -12.81
N GLN A 520 8.92 -31.49 -13.73
CA GLN A 520 9.27 -30.05 -13.76
C GLN A 520 8.02 -29.17 -13.91
N ALA A 521 7.09 -29.59 -14.77
CA ALA A 521 5.86 -28.87 -15.06
C ALA A 521 4.97 -28.71 -13.82
N CYS A 522 5.09 -29.61 -12.84
CA CYS A 522 4.33 -29.57 -11.59
C CYS A 522 4.83 -28.49 -10.61
N ALA A 523 6.08 -28.07 -10.73
CA ALA A 523 6.74 -27.18 -9.78
C ALA A 523 6.05 -25.81 -9.65
N TYR A 524 5.63 -25.23 -10.78
CA TYR A 524 4.98 -23.92 -10.84
C TYR A 524 3.81 -23.80 -9.86
N LYS A 525 2.79 -24.65 -10.03
CA LYS A 525 1.54 -24.53 -9.28
C LYS A 525 1.69 -25.05 -7.85
N ILE A 526 2.50 -26.08 -7.61
CA ILE A 526 2.79 -26.56 -6.24
C ILE A 526 3.50 -25.48 -5.43
N GLY A 527 4.48 -24.81 -6.01
CA GLY A 527 5.20 -23.70 -5.40
C GLY A 527 4.29 -22.52 -5.04
N GLU A 528 3.49 -22.04 -6.00
CA GLU A 528 2.54 -20.95 -5.76
C GLU A 528 1.54 -21.32 -4.66
N MET A 529 0.94 -22.53 -4.72
CA MET A 529 0.01 -23.00 -3.69
C MET A 529 0.68 -23.01 -2.31
N LYS A 530 1.95 -23.39 -2.21
CA LYS A 530 2.67 -23.35 -0.94
C LYS A 530 2.90 -21.93 -0.44
N ILE A 531 3.29 -20.99 -1.32
CA ILE A 531 3.45 -19.58 -0.96
C ILE A 531 2.12 -18.99 -0.47
N LEU A 532 1.02 -19.25 -1.17
CA LEU A 532 -0.33 -18.81 -0.78
C LEU A 532 -0.78 -19.44 0.55
N GLU A 533 -0.48 -20.72 0.79
CA GLU A 533 -0.73 -21.39 2.06
C GLU A 533 0.03 -20.72 3.22
N LEU A 534 1.33 -20.47 3.03
CA LEU A 534 2.18 -19.82 4.04
C LEU A 534 1.75 -18.37 4.30
N ARG A 535 1.37 -17.65 3.25
CA ARG A 535 0.81 -16.31 3.37
C ARG A 535 -0.48 -16.32 4.18
N ALA A 536 -1.43 -17.18 3.82
CA ALA A 536 -2.71 -17.30 4.53
C ALA A 536 -2.51 -17.67 6.00
N ARG A 537 -1.52 -18.52 6.30
CA ARG A 537 -1.13 -18.86 7.68
C ARG A 537 -0.57 -17.64 8.41
N ALA A 538 0.37 -16.92 7.81
CA ALA A 538 0.95 -15.71 8.39
C ALA A 538 -0.10 -14.62 8.63
N GLU A 539 -0.97 -14.36 7.66
CA GLU A 539 -2.12 -13.46 7.79
C GLU A 539 -3.03 -13.87 8.95
N LYS A 540 -3.33 -15.17 9.08
CA LYS A 540 -4.16 -15.70 10.17
C LYS A 540 -3.50 -15.56 11.55
N GLU A 541 -2.21 -15.85 11.64
CA GLU A 541 -1.50 -15.91 12.92
C GLU A 541 -1.02 -14.54 13.42
N LEU A 542 -0.49 -13.71 12.52
CA LEU A 542 -0.03 -12.36 12.84
C LEU A 542 -1.18 -11.35 12.82
N LYS A 543 -2.26 -11.64 12.08
CA LYS A 543 -3.43 -10.77 11.94
C LYS A 543 -3.00 -9.38 11.49
N TYR A 544 -3.09 -8.39 12.37
CA TYR A 544 -2.73 -7.00 12.11
C TYR A 544 -1.22 -6.73 12.22
N LEU A 545 -0.43 -7.64 12.83
CA LEU A 545 1.03 -7.61 12.81
C LEU A 545 1.60 -8.09 11.47
N PHE A 546 0.76 -8.64 10.60
CA PHE A 546 1.17 -9.06 9.27
C PHE A 546 1.40 -7.84 8.39
N ASP A 547 2.64 -7.66 7.94
CA ASP A 547 2.97 -6.79 6.81
C ASP A 547 3.36 -7.68 5.62
N ILE A 548 2.65 -7.52 4.50
CA ILE A 548 2.91 -8.26 3.27
C ILE A 548 4.33 -8.01 2.73
N ARG A 549 4.88 -6.81 2.96
CA ARG A 549 6.23 -6.43 2.55
C ARG A 549 7.28 -7.20 3.34
N ASP A 550 6.99 -7.50 4.60
CA ASP A 550 7.85 -8.29 5.48
C ASP A 550 7.81 -9.75 5.07
N PHE A 551 6.62 -10.29 4.80
CA PHE A 551 6.46 -11.64 4.25
C PHE A 551 7.26 -11.82 2.96
N HIS A 552 7.14 -10.90 2.00
CA HIS A 552 7.94 -10.96 0.77
C HIS A 552 9.45 -10.79 1.02
N THR A 553 9.86 -9.97 1.99
CA THR A 553 11.27 -9.84 2.38
C THR A 553 11.83 -11.17 2.85
N ILE A 554 11.10 -11.92 3.68
CA ILE A 554 11.52 -13.23 4.18
C ILE A 554 11.72 -14.22 3.04
N LEU A 555 10.80 -14.25 2.07
CA LEU A 555 10.93 -15.14 0.92
C LEU A 555 12.16 -14.77 0.07
N LEU A 556 12.30 -13.49 -0.32
CA LEU A 556 13.27 -13.08 -1.34
C LEU A 556 14.72 -12.95 -0.84
N THR A 557 14.92 -12.61 0.43
CA THR A 557 16.28 -12.38 0.99
C THR A 557 16.99 -13.66 1.43
N ASN A 558 16.31 -14.80 1.40
CA ASN A 558 16.88 -16.09 1.78
C ASN A 558 17.37 -16.92 0.55
N GLY A 559 17.28 -16.37 -0.67
CA GLY A 559 17.66 -17.10 -1.90
C GLY A 559 16.76 -18.31 -2.17
N ALA A 560 17.06 -19.11 -3.19
CA ALA A 560 16.28 -20.31 -3.47
C ALA A 560 16.53 -21.41 -2.43
N MET A 561 15.47 -22.11 -2.04
CA MET A 561 15.50 -23.10 -0.96
C MET A 561 14.41 -24.17 -1.12
N PRO A 562 14.52 -25.32 -0.45
CA PRO A 562 13.44 -26.31 -0.37
C PRO A 562 12.16 -25.69 0.23
N LEU A 563 10.98 -26.12 -0.23
CA LEU A 563 9.70 -25.62 0.28
C LEU A 563 9.53 -25.84 1.79
N ALA A 564 10.09 -26.92 2.35
CA ALA A 564 10.08 -27.19 3.80
C ALA A 564 10.93 -26.17 4.60
N VAL A 565 12.06 -25.75 4.02
CA VAL A 565 12.93 -24.72 4.60
C VAL A 565 12.27 -23.35 4.51
N MET A 566 11.62 -23.04 3.38
CA MET A 566 10.79 -21.83 3.22
C MET A 566 9.66 -21.76 4.26
N GLU A 567 8.96 -22.87 4.50
CA GLU A 567 7.95 -22.96 5.55
C GLU A 567 8.52 -22.68 6.94
N THR A 568 9.68 -23.25 7.26
CA THR A 568 10.37 -23.00 8.53
C THR A 568 10.74 -21.52 8.68
N ALA A 569 11.29 -20.90 7.63
CA ALA A 569 11.64 -19.48 7.63
C ALA A 569 10.43 -18.56 7.92
N VAL A 570 9.28 -18.87 7.33
CA VAL A 570 8.03 -18.14 7.56
C VAL A 570 7.51 -18.36 8.99
N ASN A 571 7.51 -19.60 9.48
CA ASN A 571 7.04 -19.91 10.84
C ASN A 571 7.92 -19.23 11.90
N ASP A 572 9.25 -19.25 11.74
CA ASP A 572 10.18 -18.58 12.65
C ASP A 572 9.95 -17.07 12.66
N TRP A 573 9.75 -16.46 11.48
CA TRP A 573 9.42 -15.04 11.38
C TRP A 573 8.11 -14.69 12.07
N ILE A 574 7.06 -15.52 11.93
CA ILE A 574 5.78 -15.32 12.62
C ILE A 574 6.00 -15.27 14.15
N GLU A 575 6.76 -16.22 14.70
CA GLU A 575 7.04 -16.24 16.14
C GLU A 575 7.91 -15.06 16.59
N GLU A 576 8.89 -14.67 15.80
CA GLU A 576 9.72 -13.49 16.07
C GLU A 576 8.89 -12.20 16.11
N VAL A 577 7.95 -12.01 15.20
CA VAL A 577 7.07 -10.84 15.19
C VAL A 577 6.19 -10.82 16.45
N LYS A 578 5.61 -11.96 16.84
CA LYS A 578 4.81 -12.09 18.07
C LYS A 578 5.64 -11.74 19.31
N ILE A 579 6.86 -12.26 19.41
CA ILE A 579 7.78 -12.01 20.53
C ILE A 579 8.25 -10.55 20.56
N ALA A 580 8.63 -9.99 19.41
CA ALA A 580 9.09 -8.62 19.29
C ALA A 580 7.98 -7.63 19.67
N TYR A 581 6.75 -7.89 19.23
CA TYR A 581 5.59 -7.09 19.64
C TYR A 581 5.41 -7.16 21.16
N ALA A 582 5.38 -8.36 21.76
CA ALA A 582 5.20 -8.53 23.20
C ALA A 582 6.28 -7.83 24.06
N LYS A 583 7.51 -7.71 23.58
CA LYS A 583 8.63 -7.09 24.32
C LYS A 583 8.60 -5.55 24.37
N LYS A 584 7.85 -4.86 23.49
CA LYS A 584 7.88 -3.39 23.40
C LYS A 584 7.33 -2.67 24.64
N GLY A 585 6.52 -3.35 25.47
CA GLY A 585 5.80 -2.72 26.57
C GLY A 585 4.56 -1.94 26.09
N ALA A 586 3.49 -1.92 26.89
CA ALA A 586 2.18 -1.44 26.47
C ALA A 586 2.18 0.04 26.03
N ASN A 587 2.89 0.92 26.74
CA ASN A 587 2.98 2.35 26.40
C ASN A 587 3.60 2.57 25.02
N ARG A 588 4.75 1.95 24.74
CA ARG A 588 5.44 2.09 23.46
C ARG A 588 4.64 1.49 22.30
N GLN A 589 3.95 0.36 22.53
CA GLN A 589 3.03 -0.20 21.55
C GLN A 589 1.92 0.81 21.18
N LEU A 590 1.37 1.52 22.18
CA LEU A 590 0.32 2.50 21.95
C LEU A 590 0.84 3.73 21.19
N ASP A 591 2.03 4.22 21.52
CA ASP A 591 2.62 5.38 20.84
C ASP A 591 2.94 5.11 19.38
N GLU A 592 3.54 3.95 19.09
CA GLU A 592 3.81 3.54 17.71
C GLU A 592 2.50 3.41 16.93
N LEU A 593 1.49 2.75 17.51
CA LEU A 593 0.17 2.59 16.89
C LEU A 593 -0.52 3.94 16.63
N ALA A 594 -0.48 4.84 17.61
CA ALA A 594 -1.06 6.17 17.51
C ALA A 594 -0.36 7.02 16.44
N THR A 595 0.96 6.88 16.33
CA THR A 595 1.78 7.54 15.31
C THR A 595 1.47 6.99 13.92
N ASP A 596 1.34 5.67 13.78
CA ASP A 596 0.97 5.03 12.52
C ASP A 596 -0.43 5.43 12.06
N PHE A 597 -1.40 5.45 12.99
CA PHE A 597 -2.74 5.94 12.71
C PHE A 597 -2.72 7.40 12.22
N TYR A 598 -1.96 8.26 12.91
CA TYR A 598 -1.83 9.66 12.56
C TYR A 598 -1.20 9.85 11.17
N ASN A 599 -0.09 9.17 10.89
CA ASN A 599 0.61 9.25 9.60
C ASN A 599 -0.25 8.72 8.44
N TRP A 600 -0.96 7.61 8.65
CA TRP A 600 -1.90 7.10 7.67
C TRP A 600 -3.04 8.10 7.40
N ARG A 601 -3.59 8.71 8.45
CA ARG A 601 -4.64 9.71 8.32
C ARG A 601 -4.18 10.94 7.53
N LEU A 602 -2.96 11.42 7.79
CA LEU A 602 -2.37 12.51 7.00
C LEU A 602 -2.29 12.19 5.50
N GLU A 603 -1.93 10.94 5.15
CA GLU A 603 -1.84 10.52 3.75
C GLU A 603 -3.21 10.48 3.06
N ILE A 604 -4.26 10.02 3.75
CA ILE A 604 -5.61 9.91 3.17
C ILE A 604 -6.41 11.23 3.22
N GLU A 605 -5.94 12.21 4.00
CA GLU A 605 -6.50 13.56 4.15
C GLU A 605 -5.39 14.61 3.85
N PRO A 606 -4.87 14.69 2.61
CA PRO A 606 -3.71 15.52 2.29
C PRO A 606 -3.96 17.03 2.50
N GLU A 607 -5.18 17.51 2.24
CA GLU A 607 -5.56 18.91 2.49
C GLU A 607 -5.50 19.24 3.99
N TRP A 608 -5.92 18.31 4.85
CA TRP A 608 -5.78 18.46 6.30
C TRP A 608 -4.31 18.51 6.71
N SER A 609 -3.46 17.67 6.10
CA SER A 609 -2.01 17.73 6.32
C SER A 609 -1.43 19.09 5.99
N THR A 610 -1.84 19.71 4.87
CA THR A 610 -1.44 21.06 4.49
C THR A 610 -1.86 22.08 5.56
N THR A 611 -3.09 22.00 6.10
CA THR A 611 -3.54 22.92 7.18
C THR A 611 -2.70 22.84 8.46
N LEU A 612 -2.06 21.69 8.71
CA LEU A 612 -1.16 21.46 9.85
C LEU A 612 0.29 21.88 9.56
N GLY A 613 0.60 22.34 8.35
CA GLY A 613 1.97 22.64 7.93
C GLY A 613 2.78 21.41 7.49
N ILE A 614 2.12 20.28 7.22
CA ILE A 614 2.76 19.03 6.80
C ILE A 614 2.62 18.87 5.28
N TYR A 615 3.64 19.33 4.55
CA TYR A 615 3.57 19.50 3.09
C TYR A 615 3.98 18.27 2.26
N LYS A 616 4.30 17.15 2.91
CA LYS A 616 4.75 15.90 2.27
C LYS A 616 3.76 15.35 1.23
N TYR A 617 2.47 15.69 1.36
CA TYR A 617 1.38 15.19 0.50
C TYR A 617 0.76 16.28 -0.38
N ASN A 618 1.43 17.43 -0.55
CA ASN A 618 0.91 18.56 -1.33
C ASN A 618 0.81 18.28 -2.85
N ASP A 619 1.27 17.13 -3.34
CA ASP A 619 1.05 16.66 -4.71
C ASP A 619 -0.26 15.83 -4.86
N LYS A 620 -0.99 15.62 -3.76
CA LYS A 620 -2.22 14.81 -3.69
C LYS A 620 -3.45 15.66 -3.32
N LEU A 621 -4.63 15.11 -3.60
CA LEU A 621 -5.94 15.54 -3.10
C LEU A 621 -6.67 14.34 -2.52
N GLU A 622 -7.56 14.57 -1.56
CA GLU A 622 -8.46 13.54 -1.05
C GLU A 622 -9.35 13.02 -2.19
N SER A 623 -9.46 11.70 -2.35
CA SER A 623 -10.46 11.12 -3.25
C SER A 623 -11.82 11.10 -2.58
N ASN A 624 -12.84 11.57 -3.28
CA ASN A 624 -14.24 11.48 -2.87
C ASN A 624 -14.92 10.22 -3.40
N ASN A 625 -14.24 9.42 -4.23
CA ASN A 625 -14.79 8.18 -4.75
C ASN A 625 -15.23 7.24 -3.62
N TYR A 626 -16.52 6.93 -3.52
CA TYR A 626 -17.07 6.11 -2.45
C TYR A 626 -16.40 4.73 -2.26
N THR A 627 -15.78 4.17 -3.31
CA THR A 627 -15.06 2.88 -3.23
C THR A 627 -13.85 2.93 -2.29
N VAL A 628 -13.27 4.11 -2.03
CA VAL A 628 -12.13 4.26 -1.11
C VAL A 628 -12.52 4.10 0.35
N PHE A 629 -13.80 4.30 0.68
CA PHE A 629 -14.28 4.27 2.06
C PHE A 629 -14.21 2.88 2.70
N GLU A 630 -14.41 1.82 1.92
CA GLU A 630 -14.23 0.44 2.40
C GLU A 630 -12.77 0.19 2.80
N SER A 631 -11.81 0.68 1.99
CA SER A 631 -10.38 0.60 2.31
C SER A 631 -10.06 1.36 3.60
N ARG A 632 -10.61 2.57 3.78
CA ARG A 632 -10.42 3.35 5.01
C ARG A 632 -11.04 2.67 6.23
N LYS A 633 -12.25 2.12 6.11
CA LYS A 633 -12.89 1.35 7.18
C LYS A 633 -12.09 0.10 7.53
N ASN A 634 -11.53 -0.61 6.54
CA ASN A 634 -10.72 -1.80 6.78
C ASN A 634 -9.39 -1.45 7.46
N MET A 635 -8.75 -0.34 7.08
CA MET A 635 -7.55 0.13 7.79
C MET A 635 -7.88 0.58 9.22
N SER A 636 -8.99 1.30 9.42
CA SER A 636 -9.44 1.71 10.76
C SER A 636 -9.76 0.50 11.66
N GLN A 637 -10.37 -0.54 11.08
CA GLN A 637 -10.60 -1.82 11.76
C GLN A 637 -9.29 -2.47 12.18
N ARG A 638 -8.27 -2.45 11.31
CA ARG A 638 -6.92 -2.93 11.67
C ARG A 638 -6.35 -2.15 12.85
N PHE A 639 -6.38 -0.82 12.82
CA PHE A 639 -5.93 0.02 13.95
C PHE A 639 -6.66 -0.31 15.25
N LEU A 640 -7.99 -0.51 15.19
CA LEU A 640 -8.79 -0.84 16.37
C LEU A 640 -8.42 -2.22 16.92
N GLU A 641 -8.20 -3.19 16.04
CA GLU A 641 -7.76 -4.52 16.44
C GLU A 641 -6.38 -4.47 17.11
N GLN A 642 -5.39 -3.77 16.54
CA GLN A 642 -4.07 -3.64 17.19
C GLN A 642 -4.20 -2.96 18.56
N LEU A 643 -5.03 -1.93 18.65
CA LEU A 643 -5.28 -1.22 19.90
C LEU A 643 -5.83 -2.17 20.96
N LEU A 644 -6.77 -3.05 20.60
CA LEU A 644 -7.38 -4.00 21.55
C LEU A 644 -6.42 -5.06 22.10
N LEU A 645 -5.22 -5.24 21.52
CA LEU A 645 -4.20 -6.12 22.07
C LEU A 645 -3.31 -5.49 23.12
N ILE A 646 -3.31 -4.17 23.18
CA ILE A 646 -2.72 -3.42 24.27
C ILE A 646 -3.68 -3.51 25.46
N LYS A 647 -3.26 -4.19 26.52
CA LYS A 647 -4.06 -4.26 27.74
C LYS A 647 -4.09 -2.89 28.38
N ARG A 648 -5.26 -2.25 28.40
CA ARG A 648 -5.47 -0.93 29.02
C ARG A 648 -4.94 -0.85 30.46
N ALA A 649 -4.99 -1.95 31.22
CA ALA A 649 -4.50 -2.01 32.60
C ALA A 649 -2.97 -1.93 32.73
N ASP A 650 -2.23 -2.22 31.66
CA ASP A 650 -0.76 -2.21 31.63
C ASP A 650 -0.21 -0.83 31.18
N LEU A 651 -1.09 0.15 30.94
CA LEU A 651 -0.74 1.50 30.50
C LEU A 651 -0.64 2.47 31.69
N ASP A 652 0.24 3.47 31.59
CA ASP A 652 0.20 4.58 32.56
C ASP A 652 -1.04 5.45 32.34
N SER A 653 -1.42 6.23 33.36
CA SER A 653 -2.66 7.02 33.37
C SER A 653 -2.88 7.91 32.15
N ILE A 654 -1.81 8.52 31.62
CA ILE A 654 -1.89 9.38 30.43
C ILE A 654 -2.15 8.58 29.15
N TYR A 655 -1.56 7.38 29.05
CA TYR A 655 -1.74 6.46 27.93
C TYR A 655 -3.10 5.78 27.96
N MET A 656 -3.66 5.49 29.15
CA MET A 656 -5.03 4.96 29.26
C MET A 656 -6.06 5.87 28.58
N VAL A 657 -5.89 7.19 28.69
CA VAL A 657 -6.79 8.13 28.03
C VAL A 657 -6.54 8.19 26.53
N SER A 658 -5.29 8.21 26.08
CA SER A 658 -4.97 8.13 24.64
C SER A 658 -5.56 6.85 24.02
N TYR A 659 -5.49 5.73 24.73
CA TYR A 659 -6.11 4.47 24.34
C TYR A 659 -7.63 4.62 24.19
N ASP A 660 -8.30 5.18 25.20
CA ASP A 660 -9.75 5.31 25.21
C ASP A 660 -10.25 6.26 24.11
N ILE A 661 -9.55 7.38 23.87
CA ILE A 661 -9.86 8.32 22.78
C ILE A 661 -9.65 7.65 21.42
N LEU A 662 -8.50 6.99 21.19
CA LEU A 662 -8.23 6.35 19.91
C LEU A 662 -9.25 5.23 19.63
N LYS A 663 -9.59 4.44 20.66
CA LYS A 663 -10.64 3.42 20.58
C LYS A 663 -11.96 4.02 20.17
N ASP A 664 -12.32 5.16 20.76
CA ASP A 664 -13.56 5.85 20.45
C ASP A 664 -13.57 6.43 19.04
N VAL A 665 -12.49 7.09 18.61
CA VAL A 665 -12.31 7.62 17.24
C VAL A 665 -12.51 6.52 16.21
N LEU A 666 -11.81 5.40 16.37
CA LEU A 666 -11.87 4.26 15.45
C LEU A 666 -13.25 3.60 15.47
N THR A 667 -13.80 3.32 16.66
CA THR A 667 -15.12 2.68 16.79
C THR A 667 -16.22 3.56 16.22
N THR A 668 -16.15 4.88 16.43
CA THR A 668 -17.11 5.84 15.88
C THR A 668 -17.08 5.82 14.36
N TYR A 669 -15.88 5.90 13.77
CA TYR A 669 -15.72 5.85 12.31
C TYR A 669 -16.23 4.54 11.72
N ILE A 670 -15.85 3.39 12.30
CA ILE A 670 -16.28 2.06 11.83
C ILE A 670 -17.80 1.89 11.92
N LYS A 671 -18.42 2.31 13.02
CA LYS A 671 -19.89 2.28 13.14
C LYS A 671 -20.55 3.26 12.18
N GLY A 672 -19.93 4.43 12.01
CA GLY A 672 -20.31 5.47 11.07
C GLY A 672 -20.35 4.99 9.63
N TYR A 673 -19.45 4.07 9.26
CA TYR A 673 -19.37 3.50 7.92
C TYR A 673 -20.71 2.97 7.41
N ARG A 674 -21.59 2.43 8.26
CA ARG A 674 -22.93 1.96 7.83
C ARG A 674 -23.79 3.05 7.18
N TRP A 675 -23.45 4.32 7.41
CA TRP A 675 -24.13 5.50 6.86
C TRP A 675 -23.40 6.12 5.66
N TRP A 676 -22.41 5.42 5.08
CA TRP A 676 -21.62 5.91 3.95
C TRP A 676 -22.49 6.32 2.75
N MET A 677 -23.68 5.72 2.61
CA MET A 677 -24.64 6.01 1.54
C MET A 677 -25.54 7.24 1.78
N TYR A 678 -25.43 7.94 2.93
CA TYR A 678 -26.41 8.97 3.30
C TYR A 678 -25.89 10.41 3.19
N GLN A 679 -24.62 10.65 3.56
CA GLN A 679 -24.06 12.00 3.67
C GLN A 679 -22.84 12.24 2.76
N PRO A 680 -21.88 11.29 2.63
CA PRO A 680 -20.76 11.43 1.69
C PRO A 680 -21.20 11.60 0.23
N LEU A 681 -22.34 11.00 -0.11
CA LEU A 681 -22.93 11.09 -1.43
C LEU A 681 -23.54 12.47 -1.76
N SER A 682 -23.41 13.48 -0.90
CA SER A 682 -23.91 14.83 -1.19
C SER A 682 -22.96 15.92 -0.67
N PRO A 683 -21.75 16.02 -1.23
CA PRO A 683 -20.70 16.87 -0.69
C PRO A 683 -20.91 18.38 -0.96
N PHE A 684 -21.96 18.74 -1.69
CA PHE A 684 -22.30 20.13 -2.00
C PHE A 684 -23.16 20.73 -0.88
N ILE A 685 -22.59 21.63 -0.07
CA ILE A 685 -23.33 22.44 0.91
C ILE A 685 -22.93 23.91 0.83
N PHE A 686 -23.85 24.83 1.16
CA PHE A 686 -23.57 26.27 1.10
C PHE A 686 -22.64 26.80 2.20
N LEU A 687 -22.39 25.99 3.23
CA LEU A 687 -21.71 26.40 4.47
C LEU A 687 -20.19 26.23 4.40
N GLU A 688 -19.69 25.35 3.52
CA GLU A 688 -18.29 24.95 3.49
C GLU A 688 -17.84 24.57 2.07
N GLY A 689 -16.54 24.37 1.93
CA GLY A 689 -15.93 23.86 0.71
C GLY A 689 -15.25 24.95 -0.10
N PHE A 690 -14.57 24.52 -1.16
CA PHE A 690 -13.78 25.40 -2.00
C PHE A 690 -14.60 26.54 -2.65
N VAL A 691 -15.89 26.31 -2.88
CA VAL A 691 -16.81 27.30 -3.47
C VAL A 691 -17.06 28.48 -2.52
N THR A 692 -16.90 28.31 -1.20
CA THR A 692 -17.18 29.37 -0.22
C THR A 692 -15.97 30.22 0.15
N ASP A 693 -14.77 29.62 0.25
CA ASP A 693 -13.55 30.33 0.65
C ASP A 693 -12.29 29.69 0.03
N PRO A 694 -12.05 29.86 -1.29
CA PRO A 694 -10.87 29.32 -1.94
C PRO A 694 -9.56 30.00 -1.50
N GLN A 695 -9.64 31.21 -0.94
CA GLN A 695 -8.48 31.94 -0.43
C GLN A 695 -7.87 31.22 0.78
N SER A 696 -8.70 30.59 1.62
CA SER A 696 -8.21 29.79 2.76
C SER A 696 -7.22 28.69 2.36
N PHE A 697 -7.38 28.09 1.17
CA PHE A 697 -6.48 27.06 0.67
C PHE A 697 -5.11 27.62 0.29
N VAL A 698 -5.07 28.85 -0.25
CA VAL A 698 -3.83 29.58 -0.51
C VAL A 698 -3.14 29.96 0.80
N ASP A 699 -3.90 30.46 1.78
CA ASP A 699 -3.36 30.98 3.04
C ASP A 699 -2.62 29.91 3.88
N VAL A 700 -2.93 28.63 3.68
CA VAL A 700 -2.30 27.50 4.38
C VAL A 700 -1.24 26.75 3.54
N THR A 701 -1.07 27.13 2.27
CA THR A 701 -0.13 26.48 1.35
C THR A 701 1.20 27.27 1.30
N PRO A 702 2.37 26.61 1.33
CA PRO A 702 3.65 27.29 1.19
C PRO A 702 3.88 27.73 -0.26
N PHE A 703 4.65 28.79 -0.46
CA PHE A 703 5.06 29.29 -1.78
C PHE A 703 6.52 29.78 -1.74
N ASP A 704 7.39 28.98 -1.10
CA ASP A 704 8.79 29.35 -0.84
C ASP A 704 9.76 28.70 -1.84
N THR A 705 9.38 27.57 -2.45
CA THR A 705 10.23 26.79 -3.36
C THR A 705 9.54 26.47 -4.69
N TYR A 706 10.31 26.17 -5.74
CA TYR A 706 9.76 25.71 -7.02
C TYR A 706 8.81 24.51 -6.88
N ALA A 707 9.14 23.57 -6.00
CA ALA A 707 8.32 22.39 -5.76
C ALA A 707 6.95 22.75 -5.18
N ASP A 708 6.87 23.77 -4.32
CA ASP A 708 5.61 24.22 -3.72
C ASP A 708 4.64 24.74 -4.79
N PHE A 709 5.12 25.59 -5.70
CA PHE A 709 4.32 26.09 -6.82
C PHE A 709 3.89 24.96 -7.76
N LEU A 710 4.78 23.99 -8.05
CA LEU A 710 4.45 22.84 -8.90
C LEU A 710 3.39 21.94 -8.26
N ASN A 711 3.54 21.63 -6.98
CA ASN A 711 2.59 20.81 -6.21
C ASN A 711 1.21 21.46 -6.18
N PHE A 712 1.16 22.78 -5.96
CA PHE A 712 -0.10 23.52 -5.98
C PHE A 712 -0.77 23.47 -7.36
N ILE A 713 -0.02 23.65 -8.46
CA ILE A 713 -0.55 23.47 -9.83
C ILE A 713 -1.15 22.06 -9.99
N ILE A 714 -0.43 21.02 -9.56
CA ILE A 714 -0.88 19.63 -9.65
C ILE A 714 -2.20 19.42 -8.87
N GLN A 715 -2.34 20.02 -7.69
CA GLN A 715 -3.60 19.97 -6.94
C GLN A 715 -4.74 20.62 -7.74
N ILE A 716 -4.53 21.81 -8.30
CA ILE A 716 -5.58 22.50 -9.08
C ILE A 716 -5.94 21.73 -10.35
N GLU A 717 -4.97 21.07 -10.99
CA GLU A 717 -5.20 20.19 -12.14
C GLU A 717 -6.01 18.93 -11.79
N LYS A 718 -5.93 18.44 -10.55
CA LYS A 718 -6.67 17.27 -10.06
C LYS A 718 -8.08 17.61 -9.56
N MET A 719 -8.33 18.85 -9.12
CA MET A 719 -9.66 19.26 -8.62
C MET A 719 -10.82 18.96 -9.58
N PRO A 720 -10.70 19.15 -10.91
CA PRO A 720 -11.77 18.77 -11.83
C PRO A 720 -12.23 17.32 -11.72
N GLN A 721 -11.30 16.38 -11.56
CA GLN A 721 -11.61 14.97 -11.36
C GLN A 721 -12.28 14.73 -10.00
N GLN A 722 -11.82 15.41 -8.95
CA GLN A 722 -12.44 15.32 -7.62
C GLN A 722 -13.91 15.79 -7.66
N TYR A 723 -14.24 16.83 -8.43
CA TYR A 723 -15.64 17.25 -8.65
C TYR A 723 -16.46 16.26 -9.47
N ASP A 724 -15.84 15.52 -10.40
CA ASP A 724 -16.51 14.42 -11.10
C ASP A 724 -16.89 13.30 -10.13
N GLU A 725 -15.98 12.94 -9.22
CA GLU A 725 -16.27 11.98 -8.13
C GLU A 725 -17.45 12.47 -7.27
N MET A 726 -17.48 13.75 -6.89
CA MET A 726 -18.57 14.37 -6.13
C MET A 726 -19.92 14.37 -6.88
N ILE A 727 -19.91 14.55 -8.20
CA ILE A 727 -21.13 14.48 -9.04
C ILE A 727 -21.66 13.05 -9.09
N GLU A 728 -20.80 12.06 -9.29
CA GLU A 728 -21.19 10.65 -9.29
C GLU A 728 -21.76 10.21 -7.95
N ASP A 729 -21.14 10.66 -6.87
CA ASP A 729 -21.64 10.49 -5.51
C ASP A 729 -23.04 11.13 -5.35
N ALA A 730 -23.22 12.36 -5.82
CA ALA A 730 -24.52 13.06 -5.82
C ALA A 730 -25.60 12.33 -6.65
N ARG A 731 -25.23 11.69 -7.76
CA ARG A 731 -26.13 10.82 -8.53
C ARG A 731 -26.54 9.58 -7.75
N LEU A 732 -25.63 8.98 -7.00
CA LEU A 732 -25.96 7.88 -6.11
C LEU A 732 -26.91 8.33 -4.99
N ALA A 733 -26.73 9.52 -4.41
CA ALA A 733 -27.68 10.07 -3.44
C ALA A 733 -29.09 10.24 -4.04
N ILE A 734 -29.20 10.71 -5.29
CA ILE A 734 -30.48 10.78 -6.01
C ILE A 734 -31.07 9.38 -6.18
N LYS A 735 -30.27 8.42 -6.66
CA LYS A 735 -30.69 7.03 -6.91
C LYS A 735 -31.24 6.35 -5.65
N TYR A 736 -30.63 6.60 -4.49
CA TYR A 736 -31.03 6.01 -3.21
C TYR A 736 -31.97 6.90 -2.38
N ASN A 737 -32.41 8.05 -2.91
CA ASN A 737 -33.28 8.99 -2.22
C ASN A 737 -32.70 9.50 -0.87
N HIS A 738 -31.38 9.70 -0.83
CA HIS A 738 -30.63 10.21 0.32
C HIS A 738 -30.10 11.64 0.07
N THR A 739 -30.91 12.47 -0.58
CA THR A 739 -30.52 13.84 -0.93
C THR A 739 -30.67 14.80 0.25
N LEU A 740 -29.93 15.90 0.22
CA LEU A 740 -30.08 17.02 1.14
C LEU A 740 -31.39 17.78 0.90
N ASN A 741 -31.78 18.61 1.86
CA ASN A 741 -32.90 19.54 1.65
C ASN A 741 -32.44 20.67 0.72
N ASN A 742 -33.38 21.25 -0.03
CA ASN A 742 -33.11 22.37 -0.93
C ASN A 742 -32.39 23.55 -0.25
N VAL A 743 -32.67 23.85 1.03
CA VAL A 743 -31.99 24.94 1.75
C VAL A 743 -30.49 24.73 1.95
N SER A 744 -30.01 23.47 1.87
CA SER A 744 -28.61 23.13 2.01
C SER A 744 -27.80 23.35 0.71
N VAL A 745 -28.47 23.39 -0.45
CA VAL A 745 -27.82 23.41 -1.77
C VAL A 745 -28.19 24.62 -2.64
N ASN A 746 -29.33 25.27 -2.37
CA ASN A 746 -29.88 26.28 -3.27
C ASN A 746 -29.04 27.57 -3.42
N ARG A 747 -28.09 27.82 -2.51
CA ARG A 747 -27.17 28.97 -2.58
C ARG A 747 -25.92 28.68 -3.41
N ILE A 748 -25.58 27.42 -3.62
CA ILE A 748 -24.34 27.01 -4.29
C ILE A 748 -24.26 27.55 -5.73
N PRO A 749 -25.32 27.52 -6.55
CA PRO A 749 -25.27 28.11 -7.88
C PRO A 749 -24.87 29.59 -7.89
N GLN A 750 -25.39 30.38 -6.94
CA GLN A 750 -25.04 31.79 -6.80
C GLN A 750 -23.60 31.96 -6.29
N GLN A 751 -23.15 31.15 -5.34
CA GLN A 751 -21.76 31.17 -4.87
C GLN A 751 -20.77 30.85 -6.00
N ILE A 752 -21.10 29.90 -6.88
CA ILE A 752 -20.31 29.61 -8.09
C ILE A 752 -20.30 30.81 -9.04
N ASP A 753 -21.43 31.48 -9.26
CA ASP A 753 -21.49 32.68 -10.11
C ASP A 753 -20.63 33.81 -9.56
N GLU A 754 -20.70 34.06 -8.25
CA GLU A 754 -19.89 35.07 -7.57
C GLU A 754 -18.39 34.74 -7.70
N LEU A 755 -18.01 33.49 -7.44
CA LEU A 755 -16.63 33.00 -7.52
C LEU A 755 -16.07 33.05 -8.96
N THR A 756 -16.87 32.70 -9.95
CA THR A 756 -16.45 32.61 -11.36
C THR A 756 -16.67 33.92 -12.15
N SER A 757 -17.10 34.99 -11.50
CA SER A 757 -17.41 36.27 -12.15
C SER A 757 -16.20 37.00 -12.76
N LYS A 758 -14.96 36.65 -12.38
CA LYS A 758 -13.72 37.28 -12.86
C LYS A 758 -12.55 36.28 -12.98
N ASP A 759 -12.33 35.73 -14.17
CA ASP A 759 -11.26 34.75 -14.45
C ASP A 759 -9.85 35.26 -14.08
N SER A 760 -9.53 36.53 -14.36
CA SER A 760 -8.19 37.10 -14.14
C SER A 760 -7.88 37.44 -12.68
N SER A 761 -8.87 37.41 -11.79
CA SER A 761 -8.71 37.66 -10.35
C SER A 761 -9.16 36.47 -9.51
N PHE A 762 -9.14 35.26 -10.07
CA PHE A 762 -9.51 34.05 -9.35
C PHE A 762 -8.55 33.86 -8.16
N PRO A 763 -9.03 33.69 -6.91
CA PRO A 763 -8.18 33.76 -5.70
C PRO A 763 -6.90 32.90 -5.75
N LEU A 764 -6.97 31.73 -6.40
CA LEU A 764 -5.83 30.80 -6.50
C LEU A 764 -4.67 31.28 -7.38
N ILE A 765 -4.87 32.28 -8.26
CA ILE A 765 -3.76 32.81 -9.07
C ILE A 765 -2.86 33.75 -8.27
N GLY A 766 -3.34 34.26 -7.13
CA GLY A 766 -2.67 35.28 -6.32
C GLY A 766 -1.16 35.02 -6.10
N PRO A 767 -0.75 33.83 -5.63
CA PRO A 767 0.66 33.52 -5.39
C PRO A 767 1.57 33.61 -6.62
N PHE A 768 1.02 33.44 -7.84
CA PHE A 768 1.77 33.53 -9.11
C PHE A 768 1.89 34.97 -9.63
N LEU A 769 1.18 35.90 -9.00
CA LEU A 769 1.18 37.34 -9.33
C LEU A 769 1.85 38.19 -8.26
N ASP A 770 2.18 37.61 -7.11
CA ASP A 770 2.84 38.27 -5.97
C ASP A 770 4.35 38.44 -6.21
N ASP A 771 4.95 39.47 -5.62
CA ASP A 771 6.39 39.75 -5.65
C ASP A 771 7.22 38.57 -5.11
N LYS A 772 6.64 37.74 -4.23
CA LYS A 772 7.26 36.48 -3.77
C LYS A 772 7.57 35.50 -4.90
N ALA A 773 6.81 35.51 -5.99
CA ALA A 773 7.08 34.68 -7.16
C ALA A 773 8.41 35.04 -7.85
N ALA A 774 8.96 36.24 -7.58
CA ALA A 774 10.27 36.66 -8.10
C ALA A 774 11.45 35.83 -7.57
N LEU A 775 11.24 34.98 -6.54
CA LEU A 775 12.22 33.98 -6.08
C LEU A 775 12.46 32.86 -7.12
N ILE A 776 11.57 32.71 -8.10
CA ILE A 776 11.70 31.78 -9.23
C ILE A 776 12.26 32.55 -10.44
N LEU A 777 13.51 32.29 -10.82
CA LEU A 777 14.20 33.00 -11.93
C LEU A 777 13.49 32.81 -13.30
N GLY A 778 13.15 33.91 -13.97
CA GLY A 778 13.00 34.00 -15.44
C GLY A 778 11.82 33.25 -16.09
N SER A 779 12.04 32.77 -17.33
CA SER A 779 11.04 32.14 -18.22
C SER A 779 10.28 30.95 -17.63
N THR A 780 10.84 30.33 -16.58
CA THR A 780 10.20 29.26 -15.81
C THR A 780 8.94 29.73 -15.11
N LEU A 781 8.95 30.93 -14.50
CA LEU A 781 7.77 31.48 -13.82
C LEU A 781 6.65 31.75 -14.84
N THR A 782 6.99 32.32 -16.01
CA THR A 782 6.01 32.55 -17.08
C THR A 782 5.31 31.26 -17.49
N ASN A 783 6.06 30.17 -17.71
CA ASN A 783 5.48 28.87 -18.07
C ASN A 783 4.58 28.29 -16.98
N MET A 784 4.99 28.41 -15.70
CA MET A 784 4.18 27.95 -14.57
C MET A 784 2.90 28.75 -14.41
N THR A 785 2.98 30.08 -14.55
CA THR A 785 1.82 30.97 -14.51
C THR A 785 0.83 30.66 -15.64
N GLU A 786 1.31 30.37 -16.86
CA GLU A 786 0.43 29.95 -17.95
C GLU A 786 -0.21 28.56 -17.70
N ARG A 787 0.55 27.60 -17.17
CA ARG A 787 0.00 26.29 -16.76
C ARG A 787 -1.07 26.46 -15.67
N MET A 788 -0.82 27.30 -14.68
CA MET A 788 -1.76 27.60 -13.61
C MET A 788 -3.03 28.28 -14.13
N LYS A 789 -2.91 29.28 -15.03
CA LYS A 789 -4.06 29.90 -15.69
C LYS A 789 -4.90 28.88 -16.45
N GLN A 790 -4.26 27.94 -17.15
CA GLN A 790 -4.96 26.87 -17.85
C GLN A 790 -5.66 25.91 -16.88
N ALA A 791 -5.01 25.56 -15.75
CA ALA A 791 -5.63 24.75 -14.70
C ALA A 791 -6.86 25.45 -14.09
N ILE A 792 -6.75 26.75 -13.77
CA ILE A 792 -7.88 27.57 -13.28
C ILE A 792 -9.01 27.63 -14.31
N LYS A 793 -8.70 27.81 -15.60
CA LYS A 793 -9.71 27.81 -16.67
C LYS A 793 -10.49 26.49 -16.71
N ASN A 794 -9.79 25.36 -16.58
CA ASN A 794 -10.42 24.04 -16.53
C ASN A 794 -11.28 23.88 -15.27
N LEU A 795 -10.80 24.37 -14.12
CA LEU A 795 -11.55 24.36 -12.86
C LEU A 795 -12.82 25.22 -12.94
N ILE A 796 -12.74 26.44 -13.51
CA ILE A 796 -13.90 27.32 -13.71
C ILE A 796 -14.94 26.62 -14.59
N GLN A 797 -14.51 25.95 -15.66
CA GLN A 797 -15.42 25.17 -16.49
C GLN A 797 -16.08 24.05 -15.68
N LYS A 798 -15.30 23.30 -14.90
CA LYS A 798 -15.87 22.25 -14.03
C LYS A 798 -16.86 22.80 -13.00
N LEU A 799 -16.59 23.95 -12.40
CA LEU A 799 -17.51 24.62 -11.47
C LEU A 799 -18.83 24.99 -12.16
N LYS A 800 -18.80 25.42 -13.43
CA LYS A 800 -20.01 25.65 -14.24
C LYS A 800 -20.78 24.36 -14.50
N ASP A 801 -20.07 23.25 -14.73
CA ASP A 801 -20.69 21.93 -14.88
C ASP A 801 -21.36 21.48 -13.57
N VAL A 802 -20.70 21.65 -12.42
CA VAL A 802 -21.25 21.40 -11.08
C VAL A 802 -22.50 22.26 -10.84
N LYS A 803 -22.46 23.56 -11.17
CA LYS A 803 -23.63 24.44 -11.09
C LYS A 803 -24.80 23.88 -11.90
N SER A 804 -24.54 23.52 -13.16
CA SER A 804 -25.55 22.96 -14.07
C SER A 804 -26.15 21.68 -13.50
N PHE A 805 -25.32 20.76 -13.02
CA PHE A 805 -25.73 19.52 -12.37
C PHE A 805 -26.61 19.80 -11.14
N ILE A 806 -26.19 20.69 -10.24
CA ILE A 806 -26.96 21.03 -9.04
C ILE A 806 -28.34 21.55 -9.43
N GLN A 807 -28.42 22.48 -10.38
CA GLN A 807 -29.69 23.10 -10.77
C GLN A 807 -30.63 22.17 -11.53
N SER A 808 -30.09 21.40 -12.47
CA SER A 808 -30.90 20.61 -13.42
C SER A 808 -31.15 19.17 -12.98
N GLU A 809 -30.22 18.58 -12.22
CA GLU A 809 -30.25 17.16 -11.86
C GLU A 809 -30.44 16.96 -10.35
N TYR A 810 -29.72 17.67 -9.48
CA TYR A 810 -29.77 17.43 -8.03
C TYR A 810 -30.95 18.11 -7.32
N MET A 811 -31.14 19.42 -7.49
CA MET A 811 -32.16 20.21 -6.80
C MET A 811 -33.60 19.67 -6.96
N PRO A 812 -34.04 19.19 -8.15
CA PRO A 812 -35.37 18.60 -8.31
C PRO A 812 -35.62 17.41 -7.36
N HIS A 813 -34.56 16.66 -7.05
CA HIS A 813 -34.59 15.45 -6.23
C HIS A 813 -34.27 15.68 -4.75
N THR A 814 -34.09 16.93 -4.31
CA THR A 814 -33.88 17.27 -2.89
C THR A 814 -35.04 16.81 -2.00
N ARG A 815 -34.71 16.28 -0.81
CA ARG A 815 -35.70 15.81 0.16
C ARG A 815 -36.65 16.93 0.60
N LYS A 816 -37.91 16.56 0.85
CA LYS A 816 -38.97 17.53 1.19
C LYS A 816 -39.13 17.76 2.70
N THR A 817 -38.77 16.78 3.53
CA THR A 817 -38.75 16.98 4.99
C THR A 817 -37.68 18.00 5.38
N TRP A 818 -37.84 18.69 6.51
CA TRP A 818 -36.82 19.60 7.05
C TRP A 818 -35.73 18.87 7.83
N GLY A 819 -36.10 17.93 8.69
CA GLY A 819 -35.17 17.01 9.35
C GLY A 819 -34.85 15.77 8.52
N VAL A 820 -33.95 14.94 9.06
CA VAL A 820 -33.47 13.69 8.42
C VAL A 820 -34.50 12.56 8.44
N LEU A 821 -35.68 12.77 9.04
CA LEU A 821 -36.78 11.80 9.10
C LEU A 821 -37.29 11.35 7.72
N GLY A 822 -37.02 12.12 6.67
CA GLY A 822 -37.35 11.74 5.29
C GLY A 822 -36.43 10.69 4.67
N TRP A 823 -35.29 10.40 5.31
CA TRP A 823 -34.40 9.31 4.89
C TRP A 823 -34.84 7.98 5.47
N GLU A 824 -34.52 6.90 4.75
CA GLU A 824 -34.59 5.55 5.32
C GLU A 824 -33.71 5.51 6.59
N ASN A 825 -34.24 5.00 7.71
CA ASN A 825 -33.56 5.02 9.01
C ASN A 825 -33.25 6.43 9.57
N GLY A 826 -33.97 7.47 9.14
CA GLY A 826 -33.76 8.88 9.54
C GLY A 826 -33.60 9.16 11.04
N LYS A 827 -34.35 8.47 11.91
CA LYS A 827 -34.17 8.59 13.37
C LYS A 827 -32.84 8.03 13.85
N GLN A 828 -32.42 6.88 13.32
CA GLN A 828 -31.21 6.22 13.77
C GLN A 828 -29.97 6.98 13.31
N ILE A 829 -29.95 7.50 12.08
CA ILE A 829 -28.86 8.37 11.63
C ILE A 829 -28.77 9.64 12.49
N TYR A 830 -29.90 10.23 12.90
CA TYR A 830 -29.88 11.37 13.83
C TYR A 830 -29.30 11.00 15.19
N ILE A 831 -29.70 9.87 15.78
CA ILE A 831 -29.13 9.36 17.05
C ILE A 831 -27.61 9.20 16.93
N ASP A 832 -27.15 8.62 15.84
CA ASP A 832 -25.73 8.41 15.58
C ASP A 832 -24.98 9.74 15.34
N SER A 833 -25.57 10.70 14.60
CA SER A 833 -25.02 12.04 14.42
C SER A 833 -24.95 12.81 15.74
N LEU A 834 -25.98 12.71 16.58
CA LEU A 834 -26.02 13.31 17.91
C LEU A 834 -24.91 12.73 18.78
N ARG A 835 -24.73 11.41 18.81
CA ARG A 835 -23.61 10.77 19.53
C ARG A 835 -22.26 11.14 18.92
N TRP A 836 -22.16 11.27 17.60
CA TRP A 836 -20.92 11.65 16.91
C TRP A 836 -20.47 13.05 17.32
N HIS A 837 -21.37 14.03 17.30
CA HIS A 837 -21.08 15.41 17.71
C HIS A 837 -20.93 15.57 19.21
N THR A 838 -21.70 14.81 20.01
CA THR A 838 -21.71 15.00 21.46
C THR A 838 -20.69 14.15 22.19
N SER A 839 -20.28 13.01 21.64
CA SER A 839 -19.59 11.92 22.34
C SER A 839 -20.35 11.35 23.55
N LEU A 840 -21.61 11.76 23.75
CA LEU A 840 -22.46 11.34 24.86
C LEU A 840 -23.46 10.28 24.41
N THR A 841 -23.95 9.49 25.36
CA THR A 841 -24.96 8.44 25.13
C THR A 841 -26.38 8.92 25.41
N ASN A 842 -26.60 10.23 25.55
CA ASN A 842 -27.92 10.78 25.82
C ASN A 842 -28.87 10.51 24.65
N THR A 843 -30.12 10.20 24.98
CA THR A 843 -31.17 10.05 23.96
C THR A 843 -31.62 11.42 23.45
N PRO A 844 -32.15 11.51 22.21
CA PRO A 844 -32.76 12.74 21.71
C PRO A 844 -33.80 13.35 22.66
N GLU A 845 -34.57 12.51 23.35
CA GLU A 845 -35.56 12.91 24.35
C GLU A 845 -34.92 13.58 25.56
N GLU A 846 -33.84 13.00 26.10
CA GLU A 846 -33.08 13.60 27.20
C GLU A 846 -32.46 14.95 26.80
N VAL A 847 -31.91 15.05 25.58
CA VAL A 847 -31.35 16.30 25.06
C VAL A 847 -32.44 17.36 24.88
N TYR A 848 -33.59 16.99 24.33
CA TYR A 848 -34.73 17.89 24.18
C TYR A 848 -35.22 18.41 25.54
N GLN A 849 -35.38 17.52 26.52
CA GLN A 849 -35.83 17.91 27.86
C GLN A 849 -34.83 18.81 28.57
N LYS A 850 -33.53 18.49 28.52
CA LYS A 850 -32.46 19.37 29.03
C LYS A 850 -32.50 20.76 28.38
N GLY A 851 -32.78 20.81 27.08
CA GLY A 851 -32.99 22.06 26.36
C GLY A 851 -34.13 22.89 26.93
N LEU A 852 -35.29 22.28 27.16
CA LEU A 852 -36.45 22.97 27.76
C LEU A 852 -36.15 23.47 29.17
N ASP A 853 -35.52 22.64 29.99
CA ASP A 853 -35.18 22.98 31.38
C ASP A 853 -34.18 24.16 31.43
N GLU A 854 -33.15 24.14 30.58
CA GLU A 854 -32.16 25.21 30.50
C GLU A 854 -32.74 26.50 29.91
N VAL A 855 -33.58 26.42 28.87
CA VAL A 855 -34.29 27.60 28.34
C VAL A 855 -35.12 28.25 29.45
N LYS A 856 -35.85 27.46 30.24
CA LYS A 856 -36.63 27.99 31.36
C LYS A 856 -35.74 28.63 32.42
N ARG A 857 -34.68 27.93 32.87
CA ARG A 857 -33.77 28.43 33.90
C ARG A 857 -33.16 29.78 33.51
N ILE A 858 -32.59 29.86 32.30
CA ILE A 858 -31.93 31.07 31.82
C ILE A 858 -32.94 32.19 31.61
N TYR A 859 -34.13 31.90 31.09
CA TYR A 859 -35.20 32.90 30.95
C TYR A 859 -35.59 33.50 32.31
N ASP A 860 -35.71 32.68 33.36
CA ASP A 860 -36.02 33.16 34.71
C ASP A 860 -34.88 34.04 35.27
N GLU A 861 -33.61 33.73 34.98
CA GLU A 861 -32.43 34.55 35.35
C GLU A 861 -32.44 35.90 34.61
N MET A 862 -32.75 35.89 33.31
CA MET A 862 -32.89 37.09 32.50
C MET A 862 -33.96 38.03 33.05
N ILE A 863 -35.11 37.49 33.46
CA ILE A 863 -36.18 38.28 34.11
C ILE A 863 -35.69 38.92 35.41
N GLN A 864 -34.86 38.23 36.20
CA GLN A 864 -34.28 38.81 37.42
C GLN A 864 -33.34 39.98 37.10
N VAL A 865 -32.47 39.83 36.10
CA VAL A 865 -31.58 40.91 35.65
C VAL A 865 -32.38 42.10 35.11
N MET A 866 -33.41 41.85 34.29
CA MET A 866 -34.30 42.90 33.78
C MET A 866 -34.95 43.70 34.91
N ARG A 867 -35.41 43.03 35.98
CA ARG A 867 -35.99 43.70 37.16
C ARG A 867 -34.95 44.56 37.89
N LYS A 868 -33.71 44.09 38.03
CA LYS A 868 -32.61 44.88 38.61
C LYS A 868 -32.32 46.15 37.79
N LEU A 869 -32.41 46.03 36.47
CA LEU A 869 -32.27 47.14 35.53
C LEU A 869 -33.51 48.05 35.43
N GLY A 870 -34.56 47.78 36.21
CA GLY A 870 -35.79 48.59 36.24
C GLY A 870 -36.70 48.41 35.02
N PHE A 871 -36.53 47.35 34.23
CA PHE A 871 -37.39 47.07 33.08
C PHE A 871 -38.53 46.14 33.44
N HIS A 872 -39.76 46.52 33.07
CA HIS A 872 -40.98 45.74 33.29
C HIS A 872 -41.57 45.33 31.94
N GLY A 873 -41.51 44.03 31.61
CA GLY A 873 -41.95 43.48 30.33
C GLY A 873 -41.44 42.06 30.13
N ASN A 874 -41.52 41.55 28.90
CA ASN A 874 -40.92 40.25 28.54
C ASN A 874 -39.50 40.43 27.97
N VAL A 875 -38.74 39.33 27.90
CA VAL A 875 -37.35 39.31 27.41
C VAL A 875 -37.21 39.85 25.98
N ARG A 876 -38.17 39.56 25.10
CA ARG A 876 -38.14 40.01 23.71
C ARG A 876 -38.24 41.53 23.60
N ASP A 877 -39.13 42.14 24.38
CA ASP A 877 -39.27 43.59 24.45
C ASP A 877 -37.99 44.24 25.01
N PHE A 878 -37.36 43.59 25.99
CA PHE A 878 -36.08 44.07 26.52
C PHE A 878 -34.96 44.05 25.48
N PHE A 879 -34.84 42.97 24.71
CA PHE A 879 -33.86 42.91 23.63
C PHE A 879 -34.14 43.92 22.52
N ASN A 880 -35.41 44.16 22.18
CA ASN A 880 -35.78 45.21 21.23
C ASN A 880 -35.39 46.59 21.75
N PHE A 881 -35.62 46.87 23.04
CA PHE A 881 -35.14 48.08 23.69
C PHE A 881 -33.62 48.22 23.56
N MET A 882 -32.84 47.20 23.93
CA MET A 882 -31.38 47.25 23.86
C MET A 882 -30.87 47.42 22.41
N LYS A 883 -31.47 46.73 21.43
CA LYS A 883 -31.08 46.83 20.02
C LYS A 883 -31.45 48.17 19.37
N SER A 884 -32.51 48.82 19.84
CA SER A 884 -32.92 50.13 19.33
C SER A 884 -32.15 51.30 19.94
N ASN A 885 -31.51 51.08 21.10
CA ASN A 885 -30.78 52.12 21.81
C ASN A 885 -29.36 52.29 21.26
N SER A 886 -29.09 53.45 20.66
CA SER A 886 -27.82 53.77 20.00
C SER A 886 -26.60 53.69 20.92
N SER A 887 -26.77 53.81 22.24
CA SER A 887 -25.67 53.68 23.20
C SER A 887 -25.03 52.29 23.23
N PHE A 888 -25.76 51.25 22.80
CA PHE A 888 -25.23 49.89 22.73
C PHE A 888 -24.61 49.53 21.38
N LEU A 889 -24.70 50.41 20.36
CA LEU A 889 -24.32 50.07 18.99
C LEU A 889 -23.04 50.80 18.55
N ILE A 890 -22.02 50.03 18.13
CA ILE A 890 -20.82 50.58 17.49
C ILE A 890 -20.94 50.40 15.98
N ARG A 891 -20.87 51.50 15.23
CA ARG A 891 -20.97 51.49 13.75
C ARG A 891 -19.61 51.60 13.05
N ASN A 892 -18.59 52.07 13.75
CA ASN A 892 -17.24 52.18 13.20
C ASN A 892 -16.49 50.84 13.36
N PRO A 893 -16.01 50.22 12.26
CA PRO A 893 -15.30 48.95 12.29
C PRO A 893 -14.05 48.97 13.18
N GLU A 894 -13.20 49.98 13.05
CA GLU A 894 -11.93 50.10 13.79
C GLU A 894 -12.17 50.28 15.29
N VAL A 895 -13.18 51.07 15.68
CA VAL A 895 -13.58 51.22 17.09
C VAL A 895 -14.11 49.89 17.64
N THR A 896 -14.85 49.13 16.84
CA THR A 896 -15.34 47.80 17.24
C THR A 896 -14.18 46.85 17.49
N LEU A 897 -13.21 46.79 16.57
CA LEU A 897 -11.99 45.99 16.73
C LEU A 897 -11.17 46.41 17.94
N GLN A 898 -11.00 47.73 18.15
CA GLN A 898 -10.26 48.23 19.30
C GLN A 898 -10.94 47.83 20.62
N ARG A 899 -12.27 47.91 20.69
CA ARG A 899 -13.00 47.49 21.89
C ARG A 899 -12.85 46.00 22.17
N PHE A 900 -12.82 45.14 21.15
CA PHE A 900 -12.47 43.73 21.35
C PHE A 900 -11.06 43.58 21.92
N ARG A 901 -10.06 44.31 21.38
CA ARG A 901 -8.70 44.30 21.93
C ARG A 901 -8.65 44.74 23.38
N ASP A 902 -9.35 45.80 23.75
CA ASP A 902 -9.37 46.31 25.13
C ASP A 902 -9.99 45.27 26.08
N ILE A 903 -11.11 44.64 25.69
CA ILE A 903 -11.74 43.56 26.46
C ILE A 903 -10.76 42.38 26.64
N ILE A 904 -10.13 41.92 25.56
CA ILE A 904 -9.27 40.74 25.60
C ILE A 904 -7.98 41.00 26.38
N PHE A 905 -7.20 41.99 25.95
CA PHE A 905 -5.83 42.19 26.42
C PHE A 905 -5.73 42.97 27.73
N GLN A 906 -6.66 43.90 28.00
CA GLN A 906 -6.58 44.77 29.18
C GLN A 906 -7.48 44.30 30.33
N ARG A 907 -8.54 43.52 30.02
CA ARG A 907 -9.52 43.09 31.02
C ARG A 907 -9.47 41.60 31.31
N ILE A 908 -9.49 40.74 30.30
CA ILE A 908 -9.55 39.29 30.52
C ILE A 908 -8.16 38.71 30.81
N MET A 909 -7.17 38.97 29.96
CA MET A 909 -5.83 38.37 30.10
C MET A 909 -5.16 38.57 31.46
N PRO A 910 -5.22 39.76 32.11
CA PRO A 910 -4.61 39.96 33.43
C PRO A 910 -5.21 39.09 34.55
N GLU A 911 -6.45 38.61 34.38
CA GLU A 911 -7.14 37.79 35.37
C GLU A 911 -6.82 36.29 35.23
N LEU A 912 -6.37 35.84 34.06
CA LEU A 912 -6.11 34.42 33.79
C LEU A 912 -5.14 33.74 34.79
N PRO A 913 -4.02 34.35 35.22
CA PRO A 913 -3.09 33.70 36.15
C PRO A 913 -3.70 33.31 37.51
N LYS A 914 -4.85 33.91 37.88
CA LYS A 914 -5.58 33.56 39.12
C LYS A 914 -6.31 32.22 39.00
N TYR A 915 -6.67 31.81 37.77
CA TYR A 915 -7.52 30.65 37.50
C TYR A 915 -6.77 29.51 36.78
N PHE A 916 -5.71 29.84 36.03
CA PHE A 916 -4.94 28.92 35.20
C PHE A 916 -3.45 28.97 35.56
N LYS A 917 -2.79 27.80 35.60
CA LYS A 917 -1.33 27.68 35.76
C LYS A 917 -0.69 27.22 34.45
N ASN A 918 0.59 27.54 34.26
CA ASN A 918 1.36 27.17 33.06
C ASN A 918 0.69 27.67 31.77
N LEU A 919 0.24 28.93 31.77
CA LEU A 919 -0.38 29.54 30.60
C LEU A 919 0.56 29.45 29.38
N PRO A 920 0.10 28.92 28.24
CA PRO A 920 0.88 28.90 27.00
C PRO A 920 1.21 30.32 26.54
N ASN A 921 2.41 30.51 26.00
CA ASN A 921 2.85 31.79 25.45
C ASN A 921 2.74 31.78 23.92
N LEU A 922 1.54 31.53 23.39
CA LEU A 922 1.27 31.61 21.94
C LEU A 922 0.61 32.95 21.59
N PRO A 923 0.98 33.59 20.48
CA PRO A 923 0.47 34.92 20.14
C PRO A 923 -1.00 34.88 19.66
N LEU A 924 -1.76 35.93 20.01
CA LEU A 924 -3.15 36.15 19.62
C LEU A 924 -3.31 37.52 18.94
N VAL A 925 -4.06 37.58 17.84
CA VAL A 925 -4.35 38.82 17.10
C VAL A 925 -5.85 38.96 16.81
N VAL A 926 -6.37 40.19 16.86
CA VAL A 926 -7.75 40.52 16.48
C VAL A 926 -7.78 41.20 15.11
N LYS A 927 -8.48 40.59 14.14
CA LYS A 927 -8.62 41.07 12.76
C LYS A 927 -10.08 41.20 12.33
N SER A 928 -10.32 41.99 11.29
CA SER A 928 -11.62 42.04 10.61
C SER A 928 -11.85 40.78 9.79
N SER A 929 -13.07 40.23 9.82
CA SER A 929 -13.44 39.08 8.98
C SER A 929 -13.32 39.39 7.48
N PRO A 930 -12.65 38.54 6.68
CA PRO A 930 -12.50 38.76 5.25
C PRO A 930 -13.84 38.68 4.52
N GLN A 931 -14.80 37.90 5.02
CA GLN A 931 -16.15 37.73 4.46
C GLN A 931 -17.23 38.09 5.48
N ASP A 932 -18.43 38.40 4.99
CA ASP A 932 -19.60 38.62 5.84
C ASP A 932 -20.24 37.29 6.26
N GLY A 933 -20.39 37.04 7.56
CA GLY A 933 -20.79 35.73 8.08
C GLY A 933 -21.25 35.72 9.55
N VAL A 934 -20.68 34.84 10.37
CA VAL A 934 -20.89 34.79 11.84
C VAL A 934 -20.36 36.05 12.52
N GLY A 935 -20.75 36.30 13.78
CA GLY A 935 -20.34 37.51 14.52
C GLY A 935 -18.84 37.54 14.85
N GLY A 936 -18.26 36.37 15.12
CA GLY A 936 -16.85 36.17 15.41
C GLY A 936 -16.42 34.74 15.05
N GLN A 937 -15.12 34.54 14.81
CA GLN A 937 -14.53 33.21 14.63
C GLN A 937 -13.04 33.21 15.02
N TYR A 938 -12.62 32.20 15.78
CA TYR A 938 -11.21 31.91 16.04
C TYR A 938 -10.60 30.96 15.00
N LYS A 939 -9.36 31.26 14.58
CA LYS A 939 -8.48 30.35 13.83
C LYS A 939 -7.21 30.10 14.63
N SER A 940 -6.83 28.84 14.80
CA SER A 940 -5.68 28.45 15.60
C SER A 940 -4.32 28.82 14.97
N GLY A 941 -3.33 29.08 15.83
CA GLY A 941 -1.96 29.41 15.44
C GLY A 941 -1.12 28.17 15.07
N SER A 942 0.19 28.35 14.96
CA SER A 942 1.15 27.23 14.86
C SER A 942 1.76 26.91 16.23
N GLU A 943 2.19 25.66 16.43
CA GLU A 943 2.83 25.19 17.67
C GLU A 943 4.11 25.97 18.01
N ASP A 944 4.86 26.40 17.00
CA ASP A 944 6.10 27.19 17.12
C ASP A 944 5.86 28.71 17.31
N GLY A 945 4.60 29.16 17.29
CA GLY A 945 4.22 30.55 17.44
C GLY A 945 4.54 31.46 16.24
N THR A 946 5.06 30.93 15.12
CA THR A 946 5.34 31.72 13.90
C THR A 946 4.06 32.25 13.25
N ARG A 947 2.95 31.51 13.35
CA ARG A 947 1.60 31.95 12.99
C ARG A 947 0.78 32.19 14.26
N PRO A 948 0.30 33.42 14.51
CA PRO A 948 -0.54 33.68 15.67
C PRO A 948 -1.93 33.06 15.50
N GLY A 949 -2.57 32.76 16.64
CA GLY A 949 -4.02 32.57 16.66
C GLY A 949 -4.72 33.87 16.28
N ILE A 950 -5.79 33.78 15.49
CA ILE A 950 -6.50 34.96 14.99
C ILE A 950 -7.96 34.89 15.39
N PHE A 951 -8.42 35.91 16.11
CA PHE A 951 -9.84 36.19 16.28
C PHE A 951 -10.31 37.12 15.16
N TYR A 952 -11.13 36.60 14.25
CA TYR A 952 -11.81 37.37 13.22
C TYR A 952 -13.15 37.89 13.74
N ALA A 953 -13.24 39.19 13.99
CA ALA A 953 -14.49 39.86 14.33
C ALA A 953 -15.20 40.35 13.06
N ASN A 954 -16.49 40.06 12.90
CA ASN A 954 -17.25 40.55 11.76
C ASN A 954 -17.73 41.98 11.99
N VAL A 955 -17.04 42.92 11.37
CA VAL A 955 -17.37 44.37 11.41
C VAL A 955 -18.01 44.88 10.11
N ARG A 956 -18.41 43.97 9.20
CA ARG A 956 -19.00 44.32 7.89
C ARG A 956 -20.47 44.72 7.98
N ARG A 957 -21.15 44.41 9.10
CA ARG A 957 -22.53 44.82 9.39
C ARG A 957 -22.54 45.82 10.55
N PRO A 958 -22.53 47.15 10.29
CA PRO A 958 -22.48 48.17 11.34
C PRO A 958 -23.64 48.02 12.34
N GLY A 959 -23.33 47.97 13.64
CA GLY A 959 -24.32 47.79 14.71
C GLY A 959 -24.67 46.33 15.04
N ASN A 960 -24.16 45.33 14.31
CA ASN A 960 -24.43 43.92 14.62
C ASN A 960 -23.55 43.34 15.74
N ASN A 961 -22.62 44.10 16.30
CA ASN A 961 -21.87 43.76 17.51
C ASN A 961 -22.31 44.68 18.65
N PRO A 962 -23.48 44.44 19.27
CA PRO A 962 -23.91 45.28 20.36
C PRO A 962 -22.95 45.11 21.55
N THR A 963 -22.60 46.22 22.18
CA THR A 963 -21.58 46.28 23.23
C THR A 963 -21.82 45.34 24.40
N PHE A 964 -23.08 45.04 24.73
CA PHE A 964 -23.45 44.09 25.78
C PHE A 964 -23.04 42.64 25.48
N SER A 965 -22.92 42.25 24.20
CA SER A 965 -22.54 40.89 23.77
C SER A 965 -21.03 40.70 23.54
N MET A 966 -20.26 41.79 23.49
CA MET A 966 -18.85 41.73 23.10
C MET A 966 -17.97 41.00 24.13
N VAL A 967 -18.33 41.05 25.43
CA VAL A 967 -17.55 40.41 26.49
C VAL A 967 -17.67 38.89 26.43
N SER A 968 -18.89 38.37 26.30
CA SER A 968 -19.14 36.94 26.15
C SER A 968 -18.49 36.39 24.88
N LEU A 969 -18.62 37.10 23.75
CA LEU A 969 -17.94 36.69 22.51
C LEU A 969 -16.41 36.67 22.63
N SER A 970 -15.81 37.65 23.32
CA SER A 970 -14.37 37.64 23.59
C SER A 970 -13.94 36.44 24.43
N LEU A 971 -14.70 36.12 25.50
CA LEU A 971 -14.43 34.96 26.35
C LEU A 971 -14.52 33.64 25.57
N HIS A 972 -15.50 33.53 24.67
CA HIS A 972 -15.75 32.36 23.82
C HIS A 972 -14.63 32.11 22.80
N GLU A 973 -14.35 33.12 21.97
CA GLU A 973 -13.44 32.98 20.81
C GLU A 973 -11.97 33.04 21.21
N THR A 974 -11.65 33.66 22.35
CA THR A 974 -10.25 33.91 22.73
C THR A 974 -9.88 33.23 24.04
N VAL A 975 -9.66 34.00 25.09
CA VAL A 975 -9.28 33.52 26.42
C VAL A 975 -10.44 33.75 27.39
N PRO A 976 -10.77 32.80 28.27
CA PRO A 976 -10.19 31.46 28.37
C PRO A 976 -10.81 30.42 27.43
N GLY A 977 -11.60 30.80 26.41
CA GLY A 977 -12.25 29.91 25.44
C GLY A 977 -11.32 29.25 24.41
N HIS A 978 -11.66 29.35 23.12
CA HIS A 978 -10.99 28.59 22.04
C HIS A 978 -9.48 28.80 21.97
N HIS A 979 -9.00 30.05 21.99
CA HIS A 979 -7.57 30.33 21.90
C HIS A 979 -6.78 29.66 23.03
N LEU A 980 -7.28 29.72 24.27
CA LEU A 980 -6.58 29.12 25.39
C LEU A 980 -6.58 27.60 25.31
N ALA A 981 -7.72 26.97 25.02
CA ALA A 981 -7.84 25.52 24.91
C ALA A 981 -6.94 24.93 23.81
N ASP A 982 -6.94 25.56 22.63
CA ASP A 982 -6.10 25.14 21.51
C ASP A 982 -4.61 25.34 21.85
N SER A 983 -4.27 26.47 22.47
CA SER A 983 -2.88 26.77 22.82
C SER A 983 -2.29 25.77 23.80
N TYR A 984 -3.06 25.33 24.80
CA TYR A 984 -2.62 24.27 25.71
C TYR A 984 -2.45 22.94 24.99
N SER A 985 -3.34 22.60 24.06
CA SER A 985 -3.26 21.36 23.29
C SER A 985 -2.00 21.31 22.42
N LEU A 986 -1.64 22.43 21.78
CA LEU A 986 -0.45 22.55 20.94
C LEU A 986 0.85 22.38 21.75
N VAL A 987 0.98 23.06 22.90
CA VAL A 987 2.24 23.06 23.68
C VAL A 987 2.39 21.86 24.64
N SER A 988 1.41 20.97 24.70
CA SER A 988 1.45 19.78 25.58
C SER A 988 2.25 18.63 24.99
N ASP A 989 2.76 17.73 25.83
CA ASP A 989 3.40 16.49 25.38
C ASP A 989 2.36 15.38 25.19
N LEU A 990 1.57 15.51 24.11
CA LEU A 990 0.51 14.58 23.75
C LEU A 990 0.82 13.89 22.42
N PRO A 991 0.34 12.64 22.21
CA PRO A 991 0.38 12.01 20.90
C PRO A 991 -0.23 12.91 19.81
N LEU A 992 0.37 12.92 18.62
CA LEU A 992 0.02 13.84 17.53
C LEU A 992 -1.47 13.77 17.13
N PHE A 993 -2.07 12.58 17.12
CA PHE A 993 -3.51 12.42 16.82
C PHE A 993 -4.44 13.10 17.84
N ARG A 994 -3.96 13.38 19.05
CA ARG A 994 -4.69 14.15 20.09
C ARG A 994 -4.43 15.64 19.99
N LYS A 995 -3.23 16.05 19.56
CA LYS A 995 -2.90 17.46 19.31
C LYS A 995 -3.67 17.99 18.11
N HIS A 996 -3.75 17.21 17.05
CA HIS A 996 -4.29 17.64 15.77
C HIS A 996 -5.59 16.89 15.46
N MET A 997 -6.68 17.64 15.32
CA MET A 997 -7.96 17.13 14.91
C MET A 997 -8.40 17.79 13.61
N ASN A 998 -9.04 17.04 12.73
CA ASN A 998 -9.67 17.61 11.54
C ASN A 998 -11.07 18.14 11.91
N TRP A 999 -11.34 19.40 11.59
CA TRP A 999 -12.57 20.13 11.88
C TRP A 999 -13.69 19.84 10.85
N ARG A 1000 -13.78 18.60 10.37
CA ARG A 1000 -14.79 18.19 9.36
C ARG A 1000 -16.12 17.88 10.05
N VAL A 1001 -17.02 18.86 10.12
CA VAL A 1001 -18.29 18.74 10.87
C VAL A 1001 -19.47 18.18 10.05
N PHE A 1002 -19.43 18.28 8.72
CA PHE A 1002 -20.57 17.94 7.86
C PHE A 1002 -20.71 16.46 7.51
N SER A 1003 -19.67 15.65 7.74
CA SER A 1003 -19.66 14.23 7.35
C SER A 1003 -20.12 13.30 8.48
N ALA A 1004 -20.81 13.82 9.49
CA ALA A 1004 -21.35 13.03 10.59
C ALA A 1004 -22.53 12.15 10.13
N PRO A 1005 -22.66 10.91 10.64
CA PRO A 1005 -21.78 10.24 11.62
C PRO A 1005 -20.69 9.38 10.95
N PHE A 1006 -20.40 9.61 9.67
CA PHE A 1006 -19.62 8.71 8.82
C PHE A 1006 -18.09 8.93 8.88
N PHE A 1007 -17.63 10.15 9.15
CA PHE A 1007 -16.19 10.47 9.16
C PHE A 1007 -15.55 10.35 10.56
N PHE A 1008 -14.22 10.50 10.65
CA PHE A 1008 -13.54 10.51 11.94
C PHE A 1008 -14.10 11.61 12.85
N PRO A 1009 -14.47 11.30 14.10
CA PRO A 1009 -15.17 12.26 14.95
C PRO A 1009 -14.36 13.51 15.26
N PHE A 1010 -15.04 14.65 15.13
CA PHE A 1010 -14.65 15.89 15.75
C PHE A 1010 -15.42 16.04 17.07
N PHE A 1011 -14.71 16.20 18.19
CA PHE A 1011 -15.28 16.33 19.53
C PHE A 1011 -15.90 17.72 19.74
N ASN A 1012 -16.95 18.02 18.96
CA ASN A 1012 -17.64 19.31 18.93
C ASN A 1012 -18.14 19.73 20.31
N SER A 1013 -18.71 18.81 21.10
CA SER A 1013 -19.13 19.14 22.49
C SER A 1013 -17.99 19.56 23.40
N TYR A 1014 -16.79 19.04 23.20
CA TYR A 1014 -15.66 19.49 23.98
C TYR A 1014 -15.29 20.93 23.62
N VAL A 1015 -15.02 21.17 22.32
CA VAL A 1015 -14.52 22.46 21.83
C VAL A 1015 -15.53 23.58 22.12
N GLU A 1016 -16.79 23.37 21.73
CA GLU A 1016 -17.84 24.37 21.86
C GLU A 1016 -18.38 24.47 23.29
N GLY A 1017 -18.43 23.34 24.01
CA GLY A 1017 -18.84 23.32 25.41
C GLY A 1017 -17.84 24.02 26.32
N TRP A 1018 -16.54 23.91 26.04
CA TRP A 1018 -15.50 24.64 26.76
C TRP A 1018 -15.63 26.16 26.54
N ALA A 1019 -15.81 26.59 25.30
CA ALA A 1019 -15.96 28.01 24.98
C ALA A 1019 -17.22 28.60 25.62
N LEU A 1020 -18.35 27.87 25.60
CA LEU A 1020 -19.57 28.29 26.31
C LEU A 1020 -19.37 28.30 27.84
N TYR A 1021 -18.65 27.33 28.38
CA TYR A 1021 -18.29 27.30 29.80
C TYR A 1021 -17.39 28.48 30.18
N ALA A 1022 -16.49 28.91 29.30
CA ALA A 1022 -15.64 30.08 29.51
C ALA A 1022 -16.45 31.38 29.64
N GLU A 1023 -17.57 31.51 28.93
CA GLU A 1023 -18.53 32.61 29.12
C GLU A 1023 -19.10 32.61 30.54
N TYR A 1024 -19.53 31.46 31.04
CA TYR A 1024 -19.99 31.30 32.42
C TYR A 1024 -18.87 31.59 33.44
N LEU A 1025 -17.65 31.11 33.20
CA LEU A 1025 -16.49 31.35 34.05
C LEU A 1025 -16.17 32.85 34.16
N GLY A 1026 -16.42 33.63 33.09
CA GLY A 1026 -16.28 35.08 33.13
C GLY A 1026 -17.09 35.75 34.24
N GLU A 1027 -18.23 35.20 34.64
CA GLU A 1027 -19.03 35.70 35.76
C GLU A 1027 -18.34 35.43 37.10
N GLU A 1028 -17.83 34.21 37.30
CA GLU A 1028 -17.05 33.86 38.49
C GLU A 1028 -15.75 34.67 38.58
N MET A 1029 -15.17 35.02 37.43
CA MET A 1029 -13.98 35.86 37.32
C MET A 1029 -14.24 37.36 37.55
N GLY A 1030 -15.51 37.79 37.62
CA GLY A 1030 -15.87 39.22 37.72
C GLY A 1030 -15.61 40.02 36.43
N ILE A 1031 -15.61 39.36 35.27
CA ILE A 1031 -15.31 39.95 33.96
C ILE A 1031 -16.50 40.69 33.34
N TYR A 1032 -17.72 40.59 33.88
CA TYR A 1032 -18.85 41.41 33.43
C TYR A 1032 -18.98 42.65 34.30
N LYS A 1033 -19.00 43.87 33.73
CA LYS A 1033 -18.89 45.12 34.55
C LYS A 1033 -20.23 45.59 35.08
N ASP A 1034 -21.30 45.20 34.40
CA ASP A 1034 -22.65 45.64 34.67
C ASP A 1034 -23.65 44.56 34.23
N ASP A 1035 -24.90 44.74 34.66
CA ASP A 1035 -26.00 43.83 34.38
C ASP A 1035 -26.36 43.78 32.87
N PHE A 1036 -25.93 44.77 32.06
CA PHE A 1036 -26.14 44.72 30.60
C PHE A 1036 -25.17 43.73 29.94
N GLU A 1037 -23.87 43.78 30.27
CA GLU A 1037 -22.90 42.80 29.79
C GLU A 1037 -23.27 41.37 30.27
N LEU A 1038 -23.78 41.24 31.50
CA LEU A 1038 -24.30 39.98 32.01
C LEU A 1038 -25.53 39.49 31.22
N MET A 1039 -26.45 40.39 30.83
CA MET A 1039 -27.55 40.04 29.93
C MET A 1039 -27.04 39.57 28.56
N GLY A 1040 -25.93 40.11 28.06
CA GLY A 1040 -25.29 39.61 26.84
C GLY A 1040 -24.84 38.16 26.95
N ARG A 1041 -24.27 37.76 28.10
CA ARG A 1041 -23.97 36.35 28.42
C ARG A 1041 -25.22 35.48 28.38
N TYR A 1042 -26.29 35.89 29.07
CA TYR A 1042 -27.54 35.12 29.08
C TYR A 1042 -28.20 35.03 27.70
N SER A 1043 -28.10 36.07 26.88
CA SER A 1043 -28.56 36.07 25.48
C SER A 1043 -27.86 34.97 24.66
N ASN A 1044 -26.54 34.87 24.79
CA ASN A 1044 -25.78 33.79 24.14
C ASN A 1044 -26.14 32.41 24.73
N GLU A 1045 -26.22 32.28 26.05
CA GLU A 1045 -26.48 31.01 26.71
C GLU A 1045 -27.86 30.44 26.35
N ILE A 1046 -28.91 31.28 26.37
CA ILE A 1046 -30.27 30.84 26.01
C ILE A 1046 -30.37 30.48 24.53
N PHE A 1047 -29.61 31.14 23.66
CA PHE A 1047 -29.50 30.77 22.26
C PHE A 1047 -28.92 29.35 22.10
N GLN A 1048 -27.87 28.99 22.85
CA GLN A 1048 -27.34 27.62 22.85
C GLN A 1048 -28.30 26.59 23.47
N ALA A 1049 -29.07 26.96 24.48
CA ALA A 1049 -30.11 26.09 25.05
C ALA A 1049 -31.27 25.84 24.05
N CYS A 1050 -31.68 26.87 23.31
CA CYS A 1050 -32.69 26.74 22.24
C CYS A 1050 -32.24 25.76 21.14
N ARG A 1051 -30.94 25.71 20.82
CA ARG A 1051 -30.39 24.76 19.85
C ARG A 1051 -30.67 23.31 20.20
N LEU A 1052 -30.62 22.93 21.49
CA LEU A 1052 -30.96 21.57 21.93
C LEU A 1052 -32.39 21.19 21.55
N VAL A 1053 -33.33 22.11 21.80
CA VAL A 1053 -34.77 21.92 21.56
C VAL A 1053 -35.07 21.92 20.07
N ILE A 1054 -34.46 22.83 19.31
CA ILE A 1054 -34.71 23.00 17.89
C ILE A 1054 -34.13 21.85 17.06
N ASP A 1055 -32.87 21.46 17.32
CA ASP A 1055 -32.19 20.43 16.54
C ASP A 1055 -32.90 19.07 16.71
N THR A 1056 -33.17 18.66 17.95
CA THR A 1056 -33.99 17.46 18.22
C THR A 1056 -35.42 17.64 17.73
N GLY A 1057 -35.99 18.85 17.83
CA GLY A 1057 -37.28 19.22 17.26
C GLY A 1057 -37.37 18.91 15.76
N LEU A 1058 -36.42 19.40 14.97
CA LEU A 1058 -36.34 19.22 13.52
C LEU A 1058 -36.08 17.76 13.14
N HIS A 1059 -35.07 17.14 13.74
CA HIS A 1059 -34.53 15.86 13.27
C HIS A 1059 -35.14 14.62 13.92
N TYR A 1060 -35.78 14.76 15.08
CA TYR A 1060 -36.38 13.64 15.82
C TYR A 1060 -37.89 13.76 15.98
N TYR A 1061 -38.40 14.96 16.26
CA TYR A 1061 -39.84 15.23 16.42
C TYR A 1061 -40.55 15.76 15.17
N GLY A 1062 -39.80 16.02 14.09
CA GLY A 1062 -40.37 16.45 12.81
C GLY A 1062 -40.97 17.85 12.83
N TRP A 1063 -40.36 18.79 13.55
CA TRP A 1063 -40.78 20.19 13.52
C TRP A 1063 -40.69 20.78 12.11
N GLU A 1064 -41.68 21.61 11.78
CA GLU A 1064 -41.61 22.48 10.61
C GLU A 1064 -40.59 23.60 10.82
N ARG A 1065 -39.96 24.03 9.73
CA ARG A 1065 -38.95 25.10 9.74
C ARG A 1065 -39.47 26.40 10.38
N ASP A 1066 -40.70 26.80 10.08
CA ASP A 1066 -41.27 28.04 10.61
C ASP A 1066 -41.50 27.97 12.13
N ARG A 1067 -41.87 26.80 12.65
CA ARG A 1067 -41.97 26.56 14.10
C ARG A 1067 -40.60 26.71 14.78
N ALA A 1068 -39.55 26.18 14.17
CA ALA A 1068 -38.18 26.31 14.69
C ALA A 1068 -37.71 27.78 14.68
N ILE A 1069 -38.01 28.54 13.62
CA ILE A 1069 -37.72 29.98 13.52
C ILE A 1069 -38.48 30.75 14.60
N GLU A 1070 -39.77 30.50 14.76
CA GLU A 1070 -40.61 31.18 15.75
C GLU A 1070 -40.13 30.89 17.18
N TYR A 1071 -39.82 29.63 17.48
CA TYR A 1071 -39.28 29.23 18.78
C TYR A 1071 -38.01 30.04 19.10
N LEU A 1072 -37.06 30.12 18.16
CA LEU A 1072 -35.82 30.85 18.34
C LEU A 1072 -36.05 32.36 18.59
N LEU A 1073 -36.97 32.98 17.83
CA LEU A 1073 -37.30 34.41 17.95
C LEU A 1073 -38.01 34.77 19.26
N ASN A 1074 -38.66 33.81 19.92
CA ASN A 1074 -39.39 34.06 21.17
C ASN A 1074 -38.46 34.15 22.39
N TYR A 1075 -37.28 33.54 22.33
CA TYR A 1075 -36.36 33.45 23.46
C TYR A 1075 -35.05 34.24 23.27
N THR A 1076 -34.70 34.62 22.05
CA THR A 1076 -33.38 35.19 21.73
C THR A 1076 -33.47 36.64 21.24
N ASP A 1077 -32.33 37.31 21.16
CA ASP A 1077 -32.18 38.64 20.59
C ASP A 1077 -31.93 38.62 19.06
N LEU A 1078 -32.11 37.48 18.40
CA LEU A 1078 -31.83 37.37 16.96
C LEU A 1078 -32.84 38.14 16.11
N THR A 1079 -32.39 38.63 14.96
CA THR A 1079 -33.30 39.10 13.90
C THR A 1079 -33.89 37.91 13.14
N LYS A 1080 -34.98 38.14 12.41
CA LYS A 1080 -35.62 37.09 11.60
C LYS A 1080 -34.66 36.53 10.55
N GLU A 1081 -33.86 37.38 9.91
CA GLU A 1081 -32.87 37.00 8.91
C GLU A 1081 -31.80 36.10 9.53
N ARG A 1082 -31.33 36.42 10.74
CA ARG A 1082 -30.33 35.61 11.42
C ARG A 1082 -30.90 34.27 11.89
N ALA A 1083 -32.10 34.27 12.46
CA ALA A 1083 -32.79 33.04 12.84
C ALA A 1083 -32.97 32.09 11.65
N VAL A 1084 -33.38 32.62 10.49
CA VAL A 1084 -33.48 31.84 9.24
C VAL A 1084 -32.16 31.17 8.86
N ILE A 1085 -31.04 31.90 8.90
CA ILE A 1085 -29.71 31.35 8.56
C ILE A 1085 -29.31 30.23 9.53
N GLU A 1086 -29.56 30.43 10.83
CA GLU A 1086 -29.27 29.44 11.86
C GLU A 1086 -30.12 28.17 11.70
N ILE A 1087 -31.42 28.29 11.44
CA ILE A 1087 -32.28 27.13 11.20
C ILE A 1087 -31.88 26.36 9.92
N ASP A 1088 -31.54 27.07 8.84
CA ASP A 1088 -31.03 26.43 7.61
C ASP A 1088 -29.72 25.66 7.86
N ARG A 1089 -28.86 26.19 8.74
CA ARG A 1089 -27.66 25.48 9.20
C ARG A 1089 -28.02 24.21 9.97
N TYR A 1090 -28.95 24.26 10.92
CA TYR A 1090 -29.33 23.07 11.71
C TYR A 1090 -29.94 21.98 10.83
N ILE A 1091 -30.79 22.36 9.86
CA ILE A 1091 -31.30 21.45 8.82
C ILE A 1091 -30.18 20.75 8.05
N THR A 1092 -29.05 21.45 7.83
CA THR A 1092 -27.90 20.97 7.07
C THR A 1092 -26.95 20.11 7.91
N TRP A 1093 -26.79 20.40 9.21
CA TRP A 1093 -25.89 19.68 10.14
C TRP A 1093 -26.63 19.09 11.35
N PRO A 1094 -27.27 17.92 11.19
CA PRO A 1094 -28.04 17.29 12.26
C PRO A 1094 -27.16 16.98 13.48
N GLY A 1095 -27.52 17.49 14.66
CA GLY A 1095 -26.86 17.16 15.93
C GLY A 1095 -25.66 18.04 16.28
N GLN A 1096 -25.11 18.82 15.33
CA GLN A 1096 -23.95 19.68 15.60
C GLN A 1096 -24.31 20.80 16.59
N ALA A 1097 -25.50 21.39 16.44
CA ALA A 1097 -25.97 22.48 17.29
C ALA A 1097 -26.16 22.05 18.76
N CYS A 1098 -26.32 20.75 19.01
CA CYS A 1098 -26.44 20.21 20.36
C CYS A 1098 -25.12 20.22 21.14
N GLY A 1099 -23.98 20.32 20.46
CA GLY A 1099 -22.68 20.16 21.10
C GLY A 1099 -22.35 21.24 22.14
N TYR A 1100 -22.70 22.49 21.84
CA TYR A 1100 -22.42 23.66 22.68
C TYR A 1100 -22.93 23.47 24.11
N LYS A 1101 -24.25 23.39 24.28
CA LYS A 1101 -24.87 23.34 25.61
C LYS A 1101 -24.66 21.99 26.31
N MET A 1102 -24.68 20.88 25.57
CA MET A 1102 -24.42 19.56 26.16
C MET A 1102 -23.01 19.44 26.73
N GLY A 1103 -22.02 19.99 26.03
CA GLY A 1103 -20.64 20.05 26.51
C GLY A 1103 -20.49 20.88 27.77
N GLU A 1104 -21.02 22.11 27.78
CA GLU A 1104 -20.99 23.00 28.96
C GLU A 1104 -21.64 22.34 30.20
N LEU A 1105 -22.83 21.76 30.03
CA LEU A 1105 -23.54 21.05 31.10
C LEU A 1105 -22.68 19.92 31.66
N LYS A 1106 -22.00 19.16 30.79
CA LYS A 1106 -21.15 18.06 31.22
C LYS A 1106 -19.89 18.53 31.96
N ILE A 1107 -19.28 19.64 31.52
CA ILE A 1107 -18.15 20.27 32.22
C ILE A 1107 -18.58 20.73 33.63
N LYS A 1108 -19.75 21.39 33.74
CA LYS A 1108 -20.32 21.82 35.02
C LYS A 1108 -20.60 20.63 35.94
N GLU A 1109 -21.22 19.57 35.42
CA GLU A 1109 -21.48 18.33 36.16
C GLU A 1109 -20.19 17.72 36.72
N LEU A 1110 -19.14 17.63 35.89
CA LEU A 1110 -17.85 17.10 36.32
C LEU A 1110 -17.18 17.96 37.39
N ARG A 1111 -17.23 19.29 37.24
CA ARG A 1111 -16.68 20.22 38.23
C ARG A 1111 -17.35 20.06 39.57
N GLN A 1112 -18.68 19.95 39.58
CA GLN A 1112 -19.46 19.73 40.80
C GLN A 1112 -19.12 18.39 41.47
N LYS A 1113 -19.00 17.32 40.67
CA LYS A 1113 -18.64 16.00 41.19
C LYS A 1113 -17.24 16.01 41.83
N ALA A 1114 -16.26 16.57 41.14
CA ALA A 1114 -14.88 16.65 41.64
C ALA A 1114 -14.76 17.51 42.92
N ALA A 1115 -15.43 18.67 42.96
CA ALA A 1115 -15.45 19.51 44.17
C ALA A 1115 -16.04 18.77 45.37
N LYS A 1116 -17.14 18.01 45.15
CA LYS A 1116 -17.77 17.18 46.18
C LYS A 1116 -16.85 16.06 46.68
N GLU A 1117 -16.19 15.35 45.78
CA GLU A 1117 -15.30 14.22 46.12
C GLU A 1117 -14.03 14.68 46.86
N LEU A 1118 -13.51 15.87 46.55
CA LEU A 1118 -12.31 16.43 47.16
C LEU A 1118 -12.58 17.26 48.43
N GLY A 1119 -13.86 17.43 48.82
CA GLY A 1119 -14.24 18.24 49.97
C GLY A 1119 -13.84 19.72 49.84
N MET A 1120 -13.66 20.21 48.61
CA MET A 1120 -13.26 21.59 48.33
C MET A 1120 -14.48 22.44 48.00
N ASP A 1121 -14.42 23.71 48.36
CA ASP A 1121 -15.36 24.70 47.84
C ASP A 1121 -15.24 24.74 46.31
N MET A 1122 -16.38 24.69 45.62
CA MET A 1122 -16.48 24.74 44.16
C MET A 1122 -15.81 25.98 43.56
N TYR A 1123 -15.78 27.08 44.33
CA TYR A 1123 -15.14 28.35 43.96
C TYR A 1123 -13.60 28.30 44.05
N LEU A 1124 -13.03 27.32 44.77
CA LEU A 1124 -11.59 27.19 45.00
C LEU A 1124 -10.94 26.02 44.25
N PHE A 1125 -11.71 25.21 43.52
CA PHE A 1125 -11.19 24.00 42.89
C PHE A 1125 -10.56 24.25 41.51
N PRO A 1126 -9.24 24.03 41.32
CA PRO A 1126 -8.57 24.23 40.05
C PRO A 1126 -8.68 22.97 39.16
N LEU A 1127 -9.91 22.52 38.88
CA LEU A 1127 -10.22 21.48 37.88
C LEU A 1127 -9.56 21.78 36.53
N PHE A 1128 -9.41 23.07 36.23
CA PHE A 1128 -8.86 23.62 34.99
C PHE A 1128 -7.47 23.08 34.65
N LEU A 1129 -6.66 22.75 35.65
CA LEU A 1129 -5.30 22.23 35.43
C LEU A 1129 -5.28 20.78 34.99
N VAL A 1130 -6.19 19.95 35.51
CA VAL A 1130 -6.24 18.53 35.13
C VAL A 1130 -6.90 18.40 33.77
N LEU A 1131 -8.00 19.11 33.56
CA LEU A 1131 -8.74 19.09 32.31
C LEU A 1131 -7.87 19.60 31.14
N ILE A 1132 -7.28 20.78 31.25
CA ILE A 1132 -6.62 21.44 30.11
C ILE A 1132 -5.20 20.91 29.87
N LYS A 1133 -4.39 20.69 30.92
CA LYS A 1133 -2.97 20.28 30.79
C LYS A 1133 -2.77 18.91 30.14
N TYR A 1134 -3.71 18.00 30.36
CA TYR A 1134 -3.63 16.64 29.85
C TYR A 1134 -4.57 16.39 28.67
N ASN A 1135 -5.29 17.44 28.24
CA ASN A 1135 -6.33 17.36 27.22
C ASN A 1135 -7.30 16.18 27.50
N TYR A 1136 -7.59 15.93 28.79
CA TYR A 1136 -8.48 14.86 29.28
C TYR A 1136 -9.93 15.09 28.85
N ILE A 1137 -10.24 16.28 28.36
CA ILE A 1137 -11.58 16.80 28.06
C ILE A 1137 -12.10 16.37 26.69
N GLN A 1138 -11.27 15.82 25.80
CA GLN A 1138 -11.72 15.29 24.50
C GLN A 1138 -12.78 14.17 24.66
N HIS A 1139 -12.88 13.56 25.85
CA HIS A 1139 -13.91 12.59 26.22
C HIS A 1139 -14.34 12.73 27.68
N ILE A 1140 -15.09 13.79 27.97
CA ILE A 1140 -15.56 14.14 29.33
C ILE A 1140 -16.32 12.98 30.01
N ALA A 1141 -16.97 12.11 29.23
CA ALA A 1141 -17.68 10.93 29.73
C ALA A 1141 -16.75 9.77 30.19
N LEU A 1142 -15.62 9.55 29.52
CA LEU A 1142 -14.73 8.41 29.81
C LEU A 1142 -13.84 8.65 31.04
N PHE A 1143 -13.43 9.91 31.24
CA PHE A 1143 -12.50 10.34 32.30
C PHE A 1143 -12.91 9.88 33.72
N MET A 1144 -14.21 9.82 34.04
CA MET A 1144 -14.71 9.47 35.38
C MET A 1144 -15.15 8.01 35.55
N THR A 1145 -15.10 7.18 34.51
CA THR A 1145 -15.30 5.72 34.67
C THR A 1145 -14.03 5.01 35.15
N SER A 1146 -12.87 5.68 35.02
CA SER A 1146 -11.63 5.22 35.62
C SER A 1146 -11.64 5.55 37.11
N LYS A 1147 -11.51 4.54 37.98
CA LYS A 1147 -11.56 4.66 39.45
C LYS A 1147 -10.36 5.42 40.08
N HIS A 1148 -9.57 6.15 39.30
CA HIS A 1148 -8.23 6.64 39.70
C HIS A 1148 -8.14 8.13 40.02
N LEU A 1149 -9.27 8.83 40.15
CA LEU A 1149 -9.31 10.16 40.76
C LEU A 1149 -9.16 10.07 42.28
#